data_AF-A0A2W6TGZ5-F1
#
_entry.id   AF-A0A2W6TGZ5-F1
#
_cell.length_a   1.000
_cell.length_b   1.000
_cell.length_c   1.000
_cell.angle_alpha   90.00
_cell.angle_beta   90.00
_cell.angle_gamma   90.00
#
_symmetry.space_group_name_H-M   'P 1'
#
loop_
_entity.id
_entity.type
_entity.pdbx_description
1 polymer ?
#
loop_
_entity_poly.entity_id
_entity_poly.type
_entity_poly.pdbx_seq_one_letter_code
_entity_poly.pdbx_strand_id
1 'polypeptide(L)'
;MKRIFTSVLSLSFVAMGMININAQKLQKTNGDFKKKSPEELAKSNGFDRCSFVEYEEYLQKKDSKRMTTEQFEAWIAPLVEKVREERLTNKSTSGGVVTIPVVVHVIHSGEPYGTGANITDEQVQSQITVMNQDYRRMAGTPGYNTNAVGADTMIQFALAKVDVNGNPTNGIDRVNLCYPDWSQTDIDGYVKPNTIWNPTQYMNMWSVTFSDNTLLGYATFPSGSGLSGLTSNFGTATTDGVVANYATFGSTDFGSFPMTQTYDKGRTMTHEVGHFLGLRHIWGDAACGTDYCADTPTAHAANYICTPNKAGCTTGEIEMVQNYMDYTNDTCMNIFTQNQKDRITAVMNNSPRRVELKTSTKDVAIPLFPNDAEIKFETACSADNSCTGYAINIALTNRGTSALTSAVISYTINGAPYSYNWSGNLAQDKYQIVALPVPATATNGALTINVPTVNGVADQRVSNNALTGTFNPPAIASSTQTNFVFNLQLDYWGSEVSWNLKNSAGAIVYSSAVYSDVPNPTSSTPLPALITQNWTLNTNDCYTFTINDTYGDGIYGYGGFYNIKTTAGADVVVGSSYFKKQTRALKLGTLGTSEVSNQNFGVYPNPATDVLNITKVSEKAKFEIHNAVGQLVKTGDIKNNQVRVAELIKGTYIITIKDNSLTENIKFIKK
;
A
#
# COMPACT_ATOMS: atom_id res chain seq x y z
N MET A 1 -42.62 6.33 34.38
CA MET A 1 -42.73 4.98 33.79
C MET A 1 -43.04 5.13 32.30
N LYS A 2 -42.02 5.24 31.45
CA LYS A 2 -42.11 5.11 29.99
C LYS A 2 -40.69 4.82 29.49
N ARG A 3 -40.44 3.55 29.18
CA ARG A 3 -39.20 3.05 28.57
C ARG A 3 -39.19 3.49 27.11
N ILE A 4 -38.15 4.21 26.69
CA ILE A 4 -37.87 4.44 25.27
C ILE A 4 -36.73 3.48 24.93
N PHE A 5 -37.05 2.51 24.07
CA PHE A 5 -36.11 1.58 23.47
C PHE A 5 -35.19 2.36 22.52
N THR A 6 -33.89 2.41 22.82
CA THR A 6 -32.85 2.75 21.86
C THR A 6 -32.53 1.49 21.05
N SER A 7 -32.95 1.46 19.79
CA SER A 7 -32.45 0.46 18.84
C SER A 7 -31.01 0.81 18.50
N VAL A 8 -30.08 0.00 19.01
CA VAL A 8 -28.68 0.02 18.55
C VAL A 8 -28.67 -0.62 17.17
N LEU A 9 -28.67 0.22 16.13
CA LEU A 9 -28.42 -0.21 14.77
C LEU A 9 -26.91 -0.46 14.65
N SER A 10 -26.50 -1.72 14.82
CA SER A 10 -25.14 -2.17 14.55
C SER A 10 -24.88 -2.08 13.04
N LEU A 11 -24.37 -0.93 12.58
CA LEU A 11 -23.73 -0.82 11.28
C LEU A 11 -22.42 -1.63 11.35
N SER A 12 -22.46 -2.87 10.88
CA SER A 12 -21.25 -3.59 10.47
C SER A 12 -20.63 -2.81 9.33
N PHE A 13 -19.62 -1.98 9.63
CA PHE A 13 -18.77 -1.37 8.61
C PHE A 13 -17.95 -2.50 7.98
N VAL A 14 -18.45 -3.02 6.86
CA VAL A 14 -17.69 -3.94 6.01
C VAL A 14 -16.64 -3.10 5.28
N ALA A 15 -15.37 -3.48 5.40
CA ALA A 15 -14.30 -2.91 4.61
C ALA A 15 -14.61 -3.13 3.12
N MET A 16 -14.98 -2.05 2.42
CA MET A 16 -15.28 -2.07 1.00
C MET A 16 -14.00 -1.76 0.24
N GLY A 17 -13.27 -2.80 -0.15
CA GLY A 17 -12.02 -2.69 -0.91
C GLY A 17 -12.28 -2.92 -2.39
N MET A 18 -11.82 -2.04 -3.27
CA MET A 18 -11.76 -2.35 -4.71
C MET A 18 -10.45 -3.07 -5.00
N ILE A 19 -10.49 -4.36 -5.40
CA ILE A 19 -9.32 -4.98 -6.03
C ILE A 19 -9.33 -4.56 -7.50
N ASN A 20 -8.60 -3.48 -7.79
CA ASN A 20 -8.16 -3.25 -9.17
C ASN A 20 -6.89 -4.08 -9.38
N ILE A 21 -6.98 -5.16 -10.16
CA ILE A 21 -5.78 -5.91 -10.63
C ILE A 21 -5.06 -5.12 -11.77
N ASN A 22 -5.48 -3.88 -12.01
CA ASN A 22 -4.73 -2.93 -12.81
C ASN A 22 -3.66 -2.30 -11.92
N ALA A 23 -2.39 -2.59 -12.21
CA ALA A 23 -1.26 -1.86 -11.64
C ALA A 23 -1.44 -0.36 -11.96
N GLN A 24 -1.90 0.42 -10.99
CA GLN A 24 -1.87 1.88 -11.08
C GLN A 24 -0.43 2.30 -10.78
N LYS A 25 0.39 2.44 -11.83
CA LYS A 25 1.72 3.04 -11.67
C LYS A 25 1.55 4.53 -11.46
N LEU A 26 2.02 5.03 -10.32
CA LEU A 26 2.31 6.46 -10.16
C LEU A 26 3.47 6.81 -11.10
N GLN A 27 3.32 7.84 -11.92
CA GLN A 27 4.48 8.45 -12.57
C GLN A 27 5.36 9.04 -11.46
N LYS A 28 6.63 8.61 -11.34
CA LYS A 28 7.58 9.25 -10.42
C LYS A 28 7.62 10.73 -10.76
N THR A 29 7.28 11.56 -9.79
CA THR A 29 7.56 12.98 -9.90
C THR A 29 9.03 13.19 -9.56
N ASN A 30 9.76 13.96 -10.37
CA ASN A 30 11.07 14.42 -9.95
C ASN A 30 10.86 15.34 -8.75
N GLY A 31 11.51 15.01 -7.62
CA GLY A 31 11.21 15.64 -6.34
C GLY A 31 11.44 17.15 -6.35
N ASP A 32 10.51 17.89 -5.74
CA ASP A 32 10.60 19.33 -5.45
C ASP A 32 11.57 19.65 -4.28
N PHE A 33 12.23 18.62 -3.74
CA PHE A 33 13.08 18.69 -2.56
C PHE A 33 14.54 18.92 -2.97
N LYS A 34 15.17 19.93 -2.35
CA LYS A 34 16.56 20.25 -2.58
C LYS A 34 17.44 19.13 -2.02
N LYS A 35 18.22 18.48 -2.88
CA LYS A 35 19.22 17.48 -2.48
C LYS A 35 20.49 18.14 -1.97
N LYS A 36 21.13 17.50 -0.98
CA LYS A 36 22.46 17.90 -0.49
C LYS A 36 23.53 17.61 -1.55
N SER A 37 24.54 18.47 -1.64
CA SER A 37 25.69 18.25 -2.52
C SER A 37 26.59 17.12 -1.99
N PRO A 38 27.42 16.48 -2.82
CA PRO A 38 28.40 15.49 -2.36
C PRO A 38 29.33 16.03 -1.26
N GLU A 39 29.70 17.31 -1.32
CA GLU A 39 30.53 17.97 -0.30
C GLU A 39 29.78 18.19 1.03
N GLU A 40 28.46 18.42 0.98
CA GLU A 40 27.60 18.48 2.16
C GLU A 40 27.47 17.08 2.79
N LEU A 41 27.17 16.06 1.98
CA LEU A 41 27.03 14.67 2.42
C LEU A 41 28.33 14.09 2.97
N ALA A 42 29.49 14.50 2.45
CA ALA A 42 30.79 14.06 2.95
C ALA A 42 31.00 14.43 4.43
N LYS A 43 30.32 15.46 4.94
CA LYS A 43 30.37 15.86 6.35
C LYS A 43 29.60 14.90 7.26
N SER A 44 28.61 14.19 6.72
CA SER A 44 27.61 13.38 7.42
C SER A 44 27.68 11.89 7.08
N ASN A 45 28.88 11.39 6.80
CA ASN A 45 29.14 10.00 6.40
C ASN A 45 28.39 9.57 5.12
N GLY A 46 28.06 10.53 4.25
CA GLY A 46 27.33 10.29 3.00
C GLY A 46 25.80 10.39 3.11
N PHE A 47 25.25 10.86 4.25
CA PHE A 47 23.81 10.84 4.51
C PHE A 47 23.19 12.22 4.74
N ASP A 48 22.01 12.44 4.20
CA ASP A 48 21.15 13.55 4.62
C ASP A 48 20.39 13.14 5.88
N ARG A 49 20.80 13.68 7.03
CA ARG A 49 20.33 13.22 8.35
C ARG A 49 18.84 13.45 8.56
N CYS A 50 18.32 14.55 8.03
CA CYS A 50 16.93 14.95 8.17
C CYS A 50 16.61 16.02 7.13
N SER A 51 15.43 15.90 6.51
CA SER A 51 14.92 16.86 5.52
C SER A 51 13.71 17.65 6.03
N PHE A 52 13.62 17.82 7.35
CA PHE A 52 12.56 18.57 8.02
C PHE A 52 12.37 19.98 7.46
N VAL A 53 13.47 20.73 7.29
CA VAL A 53 13.42 22.12 6.80
C VAL A 53 12.87 22.16 5.38
N GLU A 54 13.41 21.33 4.49
CA GLU A 54 12.97 21.21 3.10
C GLU A 54 11.50 20.76 3.02
N TYR A 55 11.04 19.88 3.92
CA TYR A 55 9.64 19.46 4.00
C TYR A 55 8.71 20.55 4.47
N GLU A 56 9.08 21.34 5.48
CA GLU A 56 8.28 22.50 5.90
C GLU A 56 8.18 23.56 4.80
N GLU A 57 9.28 23.84 4.09
CA GLU A 57 9.25 24.73 2.91
C GLU A 57 8.34 24.21 1.81
N TYR A 58 8.38 22.91 1.53
CA TYR A 58 7.50 22.26 0.56
C TYR A 58 6.02 22.37 0.97
N LEU A 59 5.70 22.13 2.25
CA LEU A 59 4.33 22.27 2.76
C LEU A 59 3.85 23.73 2.70
N GLN A 60 4.71 24.70 3.01
CA GLN A 60 4.38 26.13 2.90
C GLN A 60 4.14 26.57 1.44
N LYS A 61 4.90 26.02 0.49
CA LYS A 61 4.67 26.25 -0.95
C LYS A 61 3.33 25.67 -1.42
N LYS A 62 2.95 24.49 -0.90
CA LYS A 62 1.66 23.84 -1.22
C LYS A 62 0.46 24.52 -0.56
N ASP A 63 0.64 25.04 0.65
CA ASP A 63 -0.42 25.65 1.45
C ASP A 63 0.06 26.98 2.01
N SER A 64 -0.31 28.06 1.32
CA SER A 64 0.04 29.43 1.71
C SER A 64 -0.57 29.88 3.04
N LYS A 65 -1.45 29.08 3.66
CA LYS A 65 -2.02 29.31 5.00
C LYS A 65 -1.25 28.61 6.11
N ARG A 66 -0.28 27.76 5.78
CA ARG A 66 0.62 27.15 6.77
C ARG A 66 1.44 28.27 7.43
N MET A 67 1.55 28.23 8.76
CA MET A 67 2.31 29.25 9.50
C MET A 67 3.77 29.28 9.06
N THR A 68 4.33 30.49 8.96
CA THR A 68 5.79 30.64 8.89
C THR A 68 6.42 30.27 10.24
N THR A 69 7.75 30.10 10.25
CA THR A 69 8.50 29.89 11.49
C THR A 69 8.19 30.99 12.50
N GLU A 70 8.30 32.26 12.11
CA GLU A 70 8.07 33.41 13.00
C GLU A 70 6.64 33.42 13.56
N GLN A 71 5.65 33.08 12.74
CA GLN A 71 4.25 33.01 13.17
C GLN A 71 4.02 31.89 14.19
N PHE A 72 4.59 30.70 13.95
CA PHE A 72 4.49 29.59 14.90
C PHE A 72 5.20 29.92 16.22
N GLU A 73 6.40 30.51 16.14
CA GLU A 73 7.18 30.87 17.33
C GLU A 73 6.49 31.96 18.16
N ALA A 74 5.90 32.96 17.50
CA ALA A 74 5.08 33.97 18.18
C ALA A 74 3.86 33.37 18.88
N TRP A 75 3.27 32.29 18.33
CA TRP A 75 2.14 31.58 18.93
C TRP A 75 2.56 30.71 20.12
N ILE A 76 3.64 29.93 20.00
CA ILE A 76 4.04 28.97 21.03
C ILE A 76 4.82 29.61 22.19
N ALA A 77 5.59 30.68 21.96
CA ALA A 77 6.42 31.31 22.98
C ALA A 77 5.69 31.65 24.30
N PRO A 78 4.52 32.33 24.31
CA PRO A 78 3.79 32.59 25.55
C PRO A 78 3.28 31.30 26.23
N LEU A 79 3.03 30.24 25.47
CA LEU A 79 2.60 28.94 26.01
C LEU A 79 3.77 28.19 26.66
N VAL A 80 4.97 28.26 26.07
CA VAL A 80 6.20 27.70 26.67
C VAL A 80 6.55 28.41 27.96
N GLU A 81 6.47 29.75 27.98
CA GLU A 81 6.74 30.51 29.21
C GLU A 81 5.75 30.15 30.31
N LYS A 82 4.46 30.03 29.98
CA LYS A 82 3.45 29.54 30.93
C LYS A 82 3.82 28.18 31.52
N VAL A 83 4.22 27.21 30.69
CA VAL A 83 4.66 25.88 31.15
C VAL A 83 5.89 25.99 32.06
N ARG A 84 6.85 26.85 31.70
CA ARG A 84 8.05 27.11 32.51
C ARG A 84 7.69 27.69 33.88
N GLU A 85 6.85 28.71 33.93
CA GLU A 85 6.39 29.32 35.19
C GLU A 85 5.65 28.32 36.08
N GLU A 86 4.74 27.54 35.50
CA GLU A 86 3.99 26.51 36.22
C GLU A 86 4.94 25.42 36.77
N ARG A 87 5.96 25.01 35.99
CA ARG A 87 7.03 24.10 36.46
C ARG A 87 7.82 24.69 37.63
N LEU A 88 8.28 25.94 37.52
CA LEU A 88 9.06 26.61 38.58
C LEU A 88 8.25 26.81 39.86
N THR A 89 6.92 26.91 39.75
CA THR A 89 6.00 27.04 40.89
C THR A 89 5.43 25.70 41.37
N ASN A 90 5.95 24.56 40.90
CA ASN A 90 5.50 23.21 41.21
C ASN A 90 3.98 22.98 40.99
N LYS A 91 3.37 23.73 40.07
CA LYS A 91 2.02 23.42 39.58
C LYS A 91 2.17 22.28 38.57
N SER A 92 1.32 21.25 38.67
CA SER A 92 1.38 20.10 37.75
C SER A 92 1.11 20.54 36.30
N THR A 93 2.15 20.64 35.47
CA THR A 93 2.07 21.05 34.05
C THR A 93 1.94 19.91 33.06
N SER A 94 2.51 18.75 33.37
CA SER A 94 2.56 17.62 32.43
C SER A 94 1.35 16.69 32.54
N GLY A 95 0.55 16.80 33.62
CA GLY A 95 -0.50 15.82 33.93
C GLY A 95 0.05 14.41 34.20
N GLY A 96 1.36 14.29 34.49
CA GLY A 96 2.06 13.01 34.61
C GLY A 96 2.84 12.63 33.35
N VAL A 97 3.01 11.32 33.14
CA VAL A 97 3.60 10.74 31.93
C VAL A 97 2.51 10.65 30.86
N VAL A 98 2.80 11.16 29.66
CA VAL A 98 1.90 11.07 28.51
C VAL A 98 2.28 9.86 27.67
N THR A 99 1.39 8.87 27.58
CA THR A 99 1.51 7.78 26.61
C THR A 99 0.93 8.21 25.27
N ILE A 100 1.73 8.18 24.21
CA ILE A 100 1.29 8.41 22.84
C ILE A 100 1.05 7.05 22.16
N PRO A 101 -0.19 6.73 21.73
CA PRO A 101 -0.44 5.55 20.92
C PRO A 101 0.20 5.69 19.54
N VAL A 102 0.94 4.66 19.12
CA VAL A 102 1.71 4.65 17.87
C VAL A 102 1.17 3.60 16.93
N VAL A 103 1.04 3.94 15.64
CA VAL A 103 0.96 2.96 14.57
C VAL A 103 2.21 3.09 13.69
N VAL A 104 2.83 1.97 13.38
CA VAL A 104 3.97 1.90 12.46
C VAL A 104 3.51 1.27 11.14
N HIS A 105 3.48 2.08 10.09
CA HIS A 105 3.22 1.64 8.74
C HIS A 105 4.53 1.17 8.11
N VAL A 106 4.68 -0.15 7.95
CA VAL A 106 5.79 -0.78 7.23
C VAL A 106 5.42 -0.84 5.75
N ILE A 107 5.98 0.07 4.96
CA ILE A 107 5.71 0.18 3.53
C ILE A 107 6.72 -0.67 2.78
N HIS A 108 6.22 -1.61 1.98
CA HIS A 108 7.06 -2.54 1.24
C HIS A 108 6.51 -2.84 -0.16
N SER A 109 7.29 -3.58 -0.96
CA SER A 109 7.01 -3.94 -2.36
C SER A 109 6.94 -5.47 -2.51
N GLY A 110 6.27 -6.13 -1.56
CA GLY A 110 6.11 -7.59 -1.54
C GLY A 110 7.34 -8.39 -1.13
N GLU A 111 8.36 -7.78 -0.52
CA GLU A 111 9.47 -8.51 0.11
C GLU A 111 8.96 -9.50 1.18
N PRO A 112 9.58 -10.68 1.33
CA PRO A 112 9.33 -11.57 2.47
C PRO A 112 9.52 -10.86 3.82
N TYR A 113 8.78 -11.30 4.85
CA TYR A 113 8.94 -10.80 6.21
C TYR A 113 10.39 -10.88 6.67
N GLY A 114 10.91 -9.76 7.18
CA GLY A 114 12.29 -9.62 7.66
C GLY A 114 13.33 -9.35 6.57
N THR A 115 12.91 -9.07 5.33
CA THR A 115 13.82 -8.76 4.23
C THR A 115 13.52 -7.37 3.65
N GLY A 116 14.57 -6.61 3.36
CA GLY A 116 14.46 -5.24 2.85
C GLY A 116 13.51 -4.38 3.68
N ALA A 117 12.61 -3.67 3.01
CA ALA A 117 11.65 -2.76 3.64
C ALA A 117 10.54 -3.46 4.46
N ASN A 118 10.32 -4.76 4.28
CA ASN A 118 9.35 -5.52 5.08
C ASN A 118 9.96 -5.95 6.43
N ILE A 119 10.37 -4.95 7.23
CA ILE A 119 11.12 -5.11 8.49
C ILE A 119 10.38 -5.96 9.53
N THR A 120 11.09 -6.64 10.42
CA THR A 120 10.47 -7.52 11.42
C THR A 120 9.71 -6.74 12.50
N ASP A 121 8.76 -7.40 13.19
CA ASP A 121 8.08 -6.80 14.35
C ASP A 121 9.09 -6.45 15.46
N GLU A 122 10.12 -7.27 15.61
CA GLU A 122 11.18 -7.10 16.60
C GLU A 122 12.00 -5.82 16.31
N GLN A 123 12.26 -5.52 15.03
CA GLN A 123 12.88 -4.27 14.60
C GLN A 123 11.99 -3.06 14.95
N VAL A 124 10.69 -3.13 14.67
CA VAL A 124 9.74 -2.08 15.04
C VAL A 124 9.69 -1.86 16.56
N GLN A 125 9.57 -2.95 17.33
CA GLN A 125 9.51 -2.88 18.79
C GLN A 125 10.80 -2.33 19.40
N SER A 126 11.95 -2.61 18.79
CA SER A 126 13.23 -2.02 19.22
C SER A 126 13.22 -0.49 19.11
N GLN A 127 12.59 0.07 18.06
CA GLN A 127 12.48 1.52 17.91
C GLN A 127 11.63 2.15 19.02
N ILE A 128 10.49 1.53 19.33
CA ILE A 128 9.60 2.00 20.40
C ILE A 128 10.31 1.91 21.76
N THR A 129 11.13 0.87 21.96
CA THR A 129 11.95 0.71 23.15
C THR A 129 12.97 1.84 23.28
N VAL A 130 13.77 2.10 22.23
CA VAL A 130 14.77 3.19 22.21
C VAL A 130 14.12 4.55 22.45
N MET A 131 13.01 4.85 21.78
CA MET A 131 12.31 6.11 22.00
C MET A 131 11.85 6.27 23.45
N ASN A 132 11.34 5.21 24.08
CA ASN A 132 11.02 5.26 25.50
C ASN A 132 12.26 5.48 26.37
N GLN A 133 13.40 4.86 26.06
CA GLN A 133 14.66 5.08 26.77
C GLN A 133 15.14 6.52 26.68
N ASP A 134 15.10 7.10 25.48
CA ASP A 134 15.55 8.45 25.16
C ASP A 134 14.61 9.52 25.76
N TYR A 135 13.30 9.45 25.49
CA TYR A 135 12.33 10.44 25.95
C TYR A 135 12.10 10.40 27.46
N ARG A 136 12.26 9.24 28.10
CA ARG A 136 12.13 9.09 29.55
C ARG A 136 13.45 9.23 30.31
N ARG A 137 14.57 9.49 29.61
CA ARG A 137 15.93 9.56 30.19
C ARG A 137 16.17 8.36 31.14
N MET A 138 15.89 7.14 30.66
CA MET A 138 15.80 5.95 31.52
C MET A 138 17.16 5.54 32.06
N ALA A 139 17.32 5.54 33.39
CA ALA A 139 18.56 5.11 34.04
C ALA A 139 18.99 3.69 33.60
N GLY A 140 20.29 3.51 33.37
CA GLY A 140 20.87 2.23 32.92
C GLY A 140 20.71 1.96 31.43
N THR A 141 20.24 2.92 30.64
CA THR A 141 20.09 2.81 29.18
C THR A 141 20.93 3.87 28.47
N PRO A 142 21.21 3.72 27.16
CA PRO A 142 21.90 4.74 26.37
C PRO A 142 21.19 6.10 26.30
N GLY A 143 19.91 6.19 26.71
CA GLY A 143 19.18 7.46 26.83
C GLY A 143 19.44 8.21 28.15
N TYR A 144 20.20 7.63 29.08
CA TYR A 144 20.57 8.30 30.32
C TYR A 144 21.84 9.13 30.17
N ASN A 145 21.85 10.28 30.83
CA ASN A 145 23.01 11.15 31.00
C ASN A 145 22.95 11.83 32.38
N THR A 146 24.06 12.37 32.87
CA THR A 146 24.13 13.12 34.14
C THR A 146 24.25 14.64 33.93
N ASN A 147 23.97 15.15 32.74
CA ASN A 147 24.03 16.57 32.45
C ASN A 147 22.98 17.31 33.29
N ALA A 148 23.36 18.46 33.87
CA ALA A 148 22.54 19.25 34.76
C ALA A 148 21.25 19.78 34.10
N VAL A 149 21.28 20.04 32.78
CA VAL A 149 20.09 20.53 32.04
C VAL A 149 19.31 19.39 31.37
N GLY A 150 19.79 18.15 31.44
CA GLY A 150 19.10 17.00 30.87
C GLY A 150 17.76 16.75 31.57
N ALA A 151 16.73 16.33 30.83
CA ALA A 151 15.39 16.14 31.37
C ALA A 151 14.71 14.85 30.89
N ASP A 152 13.96 14.19 31.78
CA ASP A 152 12.90 13.24 31.40
C ASP A 152 11.74 14.07 30.84
N THR A 153 11.46 13.95 29.55
CA THR A 153 10.41 14.71 28.85
C THR A 153 9.00 14.33 29.32
N MET A 154 8.86 13.21 30.02
CA MET A 154 7.60 12.59 30.44
C MET A 154 6.72 12.11 29.28
N ILE A 155 7.30 11.94 28.09
CA ILE A 155 6.64 11.29 26.95
C ILE A 155 7.05 9.81 26.90
N GLN A 156 6.07 8.94 26.73
CA GLN A 156 6.29 7.54 26.42
C GLN A 156 5.43 7.12 25.24
N PHE A 157 5.81 6.04 24.58
CA PHE A 157 5.19 5.54 23.36
C PHE A 157 4.74 4.10 23.56
N ALA A 158 3.55 3.79 23.09
CA ALA A 158 3.01 2.45 23.09
C ALA A 158 2.43 2.13 21.72
N LEU A 159 2.81 0.99 21.15
CA LEU A 159 2.14 0.50 19.95
C LEU A 159 0.65 0.32 20.22
N ALA A 160 -0.17 0.80 19.29
CA ALA A 160 -1.61 0.70 19.37
C ALA A 160 -2.06 -0.75 19.54
N LYS A 161 -3.13 -0.93 20.30
CA LYS A 161 -3.80 -2.21 20.57
C LYS A 161 -5.18 -2.30 19.92
N VAL A 162 -5.68 -1.20 19.38
CA VAL A 162 -6.95 -1.12 18.67
C VAL A 162 -6.76 -0.39 17.34
N ASP A 163 -7.14 -1.02 16.24
CA ASP A 163 -7.04 -0.44 14.90
C ASP A 163 -8.16 0.58 14.59
N VAL A 164 -8.16 1.08 13.35
CA VAL A 164 -9.17 2.05 12.85
C VAL A 164 -10.59 1.50 12.82
N ASN A 165 -10.77 0.18 12.77
CA ASN A 165 -12.06 -0.50 12.73
C ASN A 165 -12.53 -0.98 14.12
N GLY A 166 -11.73 -0.77 15.16
CA GLY A 166 -12.03 -1.24 16.52
C GLY A 166 -11.59 -2.68 16.80
N ASN A 167 -10.80 -3.28 15.91
CA ASN A 167 -10.26 -4.64 16.05
C ASN A 167 -8.92 -4.63 16.80
N PRO A 168 -8.53 -5.76 17.40
CA PRO A 168 -7.24 -5.87 18.06
C PRO A 168 -6.11 -5.77 17.04
N THR A 169 -5.04 -5.09 17.41
CA THR A 169 -3.82 -4.97 16.60
C THR A 169 -2.58 -5.01 17.49
N ASN A 170 -1.43 -5.32 16.89
CA ASN A 170 -0.12 -5.14 17.51
C ASN A 170 0.46 -3.74 17.24
N GLY A 171 -0.25 -2.87 16.52
CA GLY A 171 0.16 -1.51 16.18
C GLY A 171 1.13 -1.44 15.00
N ILE A 172 1.32 -2.54 14.28
CA ILE A 172 2.16 -2.62 13.08
C ILE A 172 1.25 -2.88 11.88
N ASP A 173 1.21 -1.91 10.98
CA ASP A 173 0.42 -1.94 9.75
C ASP A 173 1.35 -2.20 8.57
N ARG A 174 1.27 -3.39 7.97
CA ARG A 174 2.13 -3.77 6.84
C ARG A 174 1.38 -3.53 5.55
N VAL A 175 1.89 -2.62 4.73
CA VAL A 175 1.22 -2.19 3.51
C VAL A 175 2.11 -2.44 2.31
N ASN A 176 1.70 -3.41 1.50
CA ASN A 176 2.29 -3.65 0.20
C ASN A 176 1.73 -2.64 -0.81
N LEU A 177 2.53 -1.66 -1.17
CA LEU A 177 2.20 -0.66 -2.19
C LEU A 177 2.85 -0.95 -3.53
N CYS A 178 3.53 -2.10 -3.66
CA CYS A 178 4.08 -2.59 -4.92
C CYS A 178 4.97 -1.55 -5.61
N TYR A 179 5.80 -0.87 -4.83
CA TYR A 179 6.71 0.12 -5.35
C TYR A 179 8.01 0.10 -4.52
N PRO A 180 9.19 0.01 -5.16
CA PRO A 180 10.45 -0.34 -4.48
C PRO A 180 11.01 0.81 -3.63
N ASP A 181 10.74 2.05 -4.01
CA ASP A 181 11.29 3.26 -3.38
C ASP A 181 10.36 4.46 -3.56
N TRP A 182 10.38 5.40 -2.63
CA TRP A 182 9.44 6.52 -2.63
C TRP A 182 10.16 7.86 -2.54
N SER A 183 9.81 8.79 -3.44
CA SER A 183 10.20 10.19 -3.31
C SER A 183 9.38 10.84 -2.20
N GLN A 184 9.90 11.88 -1.55
CA GLN A 184 9.13 12.59 -0.52
C GLN A 184 7.81 13.17 -1.06
N THR A 185 7.80 13.61 -2.33
CA THR A 185 6.58 14.05 -3.01
C THR A 185 5.55 12.93 -3.12
N ASP A 186 5.97 11.71 -3.50
CA ASP A 186 5.07 10.56 -3.63
C ASP A 186 4.64 10.02 -2.25
N ILE A 187 5.49 10.13 -1.23
CA ILE A 187 5.12 9.79 0.15
C ILE A 187 4.00 10.71 0.64
N ASP A 188 4.15 12.02 0.44
CA ASP A 188 3.16 13.03 0.83
C ASP A 188 1.87 12.97 0.00
N GLY A 189 1.99 12.70 -1.31
CA GLY A 189 0.88 12.68 -2.25
C GLY A 189 0.13 11.36 -2.35
N TYR A 190 0.75 10.24 -1.95
CA TYR A 190 0.17 8.91 -2.13
C TYR A 190 0.33 8.00 -0.92
N VAL A 191 1.54 7.78 -0.39
CA VAL A 191 1.76 6.80 0.70
C VAL A 191 0.98 7.19 1.95
N LYS A 192 1.20 8.41 2.48
CA LYS A 192 0.54 8.86 3.70
C LYS A 192 -0.98 8.93 3.52
N PRO A 193 -1.55 9.58 2.47
CA PRO A 193 -3.00 9.65 2.31
C PRO A 193 -3.72 8.29 2.22
N ASN A 194 -3.07 7.25 1.68
CA ASN A 194 -3.67 5.92 1.55
C ASN A 194 -3.51 5.04 2.80
N THR A 195 -2.61 5.39 3.74
CA THR A 195 -2.25 4.49 4.86
C THR A 195 -2.50 5.10 6.23
N ILE A 196 -2.60 6.42 6.33
CA ILE A 196 -2.68 7.14 7.59
C ILE A 196 -3.88 6.72 8.45
N TRP A 197 -3.63 6.49 9.74
CA TRP A 197 -4.69 6.36 10.75
C TRP A 197 -4.97 7.73 11.38
N ASN A 198 -6.16 7.90 11.95
CA ASN A 198 -6.62 9.20 12.47
C ASN A 198 -5.55 9.86 13.39
N PRO A 199 -4.91 10.98 12.96
CA PRO A 199 -3.77 11.56 13.68
C PRO A 199 -4.15 12.19 15.03
N THR A 200 -5.45 12.32 15.34
CA THR A 200 -5.91 12.71 16.69
C THR A 200 -5.91 11.54 17.68
N GLN A 201 -5.76 10.30 17.19
CA GLN A 201 -5.81 9.08 17.99
C GLN A 201 -4.50 8.29 17.95
N TYR A 202 -3.69 8.49 16.91
CA TYR A 202 -2.43 7.77 16.69
C TYR A 202 -1.35 8.73 16.24
N MET A 203 -0.12 8.56 16.74
CA MET A 203 1.06 9.05 16.05
C MET A 203 1.41 8.06 14.93
N ASN A 204 1.30 8.51 13.68
CA ASN A 204 1.65 7.71 12.52
C ASN A 204 3.15 7.76 12.26
N MET A 205 3.78 6.60 12.16
CA MET A 205 5.19 6.44 11.80
C MET A 205 5.28 5.59 10.54
N TRP A 206 6.02 6.03 9.53
CA TRP A 206 6.25 5.27 8.30
C TRP A 206 7.69 4.80 8.23
N SER A 207 7.87 3.50 7.99
CA SER A 207 9.12 2.89 7.56
C SER A 207 9.04 2.64 6.05
N VAL A 208 9.92 3.28 5.28
CA VAL A 208 9.89 3.26 3.81
C VAL A 208 11.29 2.99 3.24
N THR A 209 11.37 2.64 1.96
CA THR A 209 12.58 2.86 1.16
C THR A 209 12.48 4.22 0.49
N PHE A 210 13.43 5.13 0.71
CA PHE A 210 13.47 6.39 -0.01
C PHE A 210 14.11 6.24 -1.40
N SER A 211 13.61 6.98 -2.39
CA SER A 211 14.28 7.13 -3.69
C SER A 211 15.64 7.82 -3.55
N ASP A 212 15.77 8.70 -2.56
CA ASP A 212 17.06 9.24 -2.13
C ASP A 212 17.64 8.35 -1.03
N ASN A 213 18.60 7.49 -1.40
CA ASN A 213 19.19 6.54 -0.46
C ASN A 213 20.07 7.19 0.61
N THR A 214 20.33 8.50 0.51
CA THR A 214 21.09 9.25 1.51
C THR A 214 20.19 9.79 2.62
N LEU A 215 18.88 9.94 2.37
CA LEU A 215 17.94 10.48 3.35
C LEU A 215 17.62 9.46 4.45
N LEU A 216 17.69 9.91 5.71
CA LEU A 216 17.35 9.07 6.86
C LEU A 216 15.92 9.26 7.36
N GLY A 217 15.40 10.48 7.40
CA GLY A 217 14.07 10.74 7.92
C GLY A 217 13.58 12.19 7.74
N TYR A 218 12.31 12.38 8.08
CA TYR A 218 11.69 13.69 8.24
C TYR A 218 10.39 13.58 9.05
N ALA A 219 9.93 14.70 9.60
CA ALA A 219 8.67 14.78 10.31
C ALA A 219 7.81 15.96 9.86
N THR A 220 6.52 15.89 10.18
CA THR A 220 5.60 17.02 10.06
C THR A 220 5.62 17.84 11.34
N PHE A 221 5.93 19.14 11.25
CA PHE A 221 5.92 20.01 12.43
C PHE A 221 4.48 20.21 12.96
N PRO A 222 4.29 20.39 14.29
CA PRO A 222 3.00 20.79 14.85
C PRO A 222 2.50 22.10 14.25
N SER A 223 1.18 22.27 14.26
CA SER A 223 0.51 23.50 13.82
C SER A 223 0.01 24.31 15.02
N GLY A 224 -0.08 25.63 14.87
CA GLY A 224 -0.68 26.51 15.87
C GLY A 224 -2.20 26.65 15.70
N SER A 225 -2.94 26.71 16.80
CA SER A 225 -4.37 27.06 16.79
C SER A 225 -4.56 28.55 17.10
N GLY A 226 -4.96 29.31 16.09
CA GLY A 226 -5.15 30.76 16.20
C GLY A 226 -6.61 31.15 16.47
N LEU A 227 -7.08 31.03 17.72
CA LEU A 227 -8.34 31.62 18.23
C LEU A 227 -9.69 31.14 17.62
N SER A 228 -10.74 31.29 18.44
CA SER A 228 -12.13 30.94 18.10
C SER A 228 -12.69 31.86 17.00
N GLY A 229 -13.16 31.29 15.89
CA GLY A 229 -13.92 32.01 14.86
C GLY A 229 -13.23 32.23 13.50
N LEU A 230 -11.97 31.78 13.32
CA LEU A 230 -11.33 31.74 12.00
C LEU A 230 -10.81 30.33 11.71
N THR A 231 -10.98 29.87 10.47
CA THR A 231 -10.45 28.59 10.00
C THR A 231 -8.92 28.69 9.92
N SER A 232 -8.22 28.35 10.99
CA SER A 232 -6.79 28.07 10.94
C SER A 232 -6.60 26.82 10.09
N ASN A 233 -5.77 26.90 9.04
CA ASN A 233 -5.44 25.73 8.24
C ASN A 233 -4.39 24.92 9.00
N PHE A 234 -4.80 23.85 9.65
CA PHE A 234 -3.95 22.98 10.48
C PHE A 234 -2.99 22.08 9.66
N GLY A 235 -2.70 22.47 8.41
CA GLY A 235 -2.19 21.59 7.36
C GLY A 235 -3.14 20.42 7.06
N THR A 236 -2.79 19.60 6.08
CA THR A 236 -3.54 18.38 5.75
C THR A 236 -3.39 17.34 6.85
N ALA A 237 -4.51 16.86 7.39
CA ALA A 237 -4.51 15.77 8.38
C ALA A 237 -3.92 14.48 7.81
N THR A 238 -4.03 14.30 6.50
CA THR A 238 -3.62 13.09 5.77
C THR A 238 -2.10 12.91 5.64
N THR A 239 -1.30 13.88 6.09
CA THR A 239 0.16 13.84 5.96
C THR A 239 0.90 13.93 7.30
N ASP A 240 0.17 14.02 8.41
CA ASP A 240 0.71 14.22 9.75
C ASP A 240 1.39 12.96 10.32
N GLY A 241 2.63 13.13 10.78
CA GLY A 241 3.43 12.07 11.41
C GLY A 241 4.89 12.10 10.98
N VAL A 242 5.56 10.96 11.11
CA VAL A 242 7.03 10.84 11.02
C VAL A 242 7.43 9.74 10.05
N VAL A 243 8.43 9.98 9.20
CA VAL A 243 8.89 9.01 8.20
C VAL A 243 10.39 8.78 8.38
N ALA A 244 10.82 7.53 8.33
CA ALA A 244 12.23 7.17 8.26
C ALA A 244 12.50 6.08 7.23
N ASN A 245 13.75 6.02 6.79
CA ASN A 245 14.27 4.94 6.00
C ASN A 245 14.21 3.65 6.83
N TYR A 246 13.76 2.54 6.25
CA TYR A 246 13.65 1.26 6.95
C TYR A 246 14.99 0.81 7.55
N ALA A 247 16.11 1.17 6.92
CA ALA A 247 17.46 0.83 7.36
C ALA A 247 17.95 1.66 8.55
N THR A 248 17.23 2.72 8.95
CA THR A 248 17.51 3.53 10.15
C THR A 248 16.36 3.53 11.15
N PHE A 249 15.38 2.63 10.96
CA PHE A 249 14.26 2.41 11.85
C PHE A 249 14.53 1.20 12.75
N GLY A 250 14.67 1.40 14.06
CA GLY A 250 15.00 0.35 15.03
C GLY A 250 16.38 0.49 15.63
N SER A 251 16.83 -0.53 16.36
CA SER A 251 18.17 -0.56 16.95
C SER A 251 18.77 -1.96 16.95
N THR A 252 20.01 -2.05 16.47
CA THR A 252 20.80 -3.29 16.47
C THR A 252 21.20 -3.76 17.88
N ASP A 253 20.96 -2.95 18.91
CA ASP A 253 21.14 -3.36 20.31
C ASP A 253 20.13 -4.44 20.75
N PHE A 254 19.03 -4.60 20.00
CA PHE A 254 17.94 -5.54 20.31
C PHE A 254 17.81 -6.70 19.32
N GLY A 255 18.67 -6.78 18.31
CA GLY A 255 18.60 -7.84 17.31
C GLY A 255 19.50 -7.59 16.10
N SER A 256 19.56 -8.59 15.22
CA SER A 256 20.25 -8.46 13.93
C SER A 256 19.24 -8.01 12.88
N PHE A 257 19.36 -6.78 12.41
CA PHE A 257 18.47 -6.15 11.45
C PHE A 257 19.25 -5.60 10.24
N PRO A 258 18.64 -5.50 9.04
CA PRO A 258 19.29 -4.96 7.85
C PRO A 258 19.37 -3.42 7.92
N MET A 259 20.28 -2.90 8.74
CA MET A 259 20.37 -1.48 9.09
C MET A 259 21.67 -0.82 8.64
N THR A 260 21.63 0.49 8.45
CA THR A 260 22.78 1.34 8.11
C THR A 260 23.67 1.54 9.33
N GLN A 261 24.87 0.97 9.30
CA GLN A 261 25.88 1.17 10.33
C GLN A 261 26.17 2.67 10.52
N THR A 262 26.27 3.13 11.77
CA THR A 262 26.37 4.56 12.22
C THR A 262 25.03 5.14 12.68
N TYR A 263 23.92 4.72 12.08
CA TYR A 263 22.57 5.21 12.37
C TYR A 263 21.63 4.06 12.72
N ASP A 264 22.15 3.13 13.51
CA ASP A 264 21.55 1.84 13.83
C ASP A 264 21.20 1.70 15.32
N LYS A 265 21.10 2.82 16.06
CA LYS A 265 20.68 2.82 17.48
C LYS A 265 19.33 3.50 17.69
N GLY A 266 18.61 3.80 16.62
CA GLY A 266 17.23 4.29 16.63
C GLY A 266 17.10 5.79 16.86
N ARG A 267 18.19 6.57 16.75
CA ARG A 267 18.16 8.01 17.08
C ARG A 267 17.68 8.88 15.92
N THR A 268 17.65 8.37 14.69
CA THR A 268 16.90 9.00 13.60
C THR A 268 15.44 9.22 14.03
N MET A 269 14.71 8.19 14.47
CA MET A 269 13.32 8.41 14.90
C MET A 269 13.19 9.20 16.20
N THR A 270 14.14 9.10 17.14
CA THR A 270 14.15 10.01 18.31
C THR A 270 14.26 11.48 17.88
N HIS A 271 15.11 11.78 16.90
CA HIS A 271 15.28 13.12 16.33
C HIS A 271 14.01 13.60 15.61
N GLU A 272 13.48 12.79 14.69
CA GLU A 272 12.29 13.17 13.90
C GLU A 272 11.03 13.32 14.77
N VAL A 273 10.84 12.46 15.78
CA VAL A 273 9.75 12.62 16.75
C VAL A 273 9.96 13.90 17.58
N GLY A 274 11.20 14.37 17.76
CA GLY A 274 11.51 15.67 18.34
C GLY A 274 10.86 16.81 17.56
N HIS A 275 11.01 16.81 16.23
CA HIS A 275 10.32 17.75 15.35
C HIS A 275 8.79 17.61 15.39
N PHE A 276 8.26 16.37 15.41
CA PHE A 276 6.82 16.12 15.56
C PHE A 276 6.23 16.70 16.84
N LEU A 277 7.04 16.76 17.91
CA LEU A 277 6.71 17.36 19.20
C LEU A 277 7.14 18.84 19.32
N GLY A 278 7.60 19.44 18.23
CA GLY A 278 7.85 20.87 18.07
C GLY A 278 9.26 21.34 18.39
N LEU A 279 10.24 20.45 18.53
CA LEU A 279 11.64 20.83 18.69
C LEU A 279 12.29 21.21 17.35
N ARG A 280 13.27 22.11 17.40
CA ARG A 280 14.08 22.49 16.24
C ARG A 280 15.50 21.97 16.38
N HIS A 281 16.23 21.96 15.28
CA HIS A 281 17.66 21.70 15.27
C HIS A 281 18.40 22.66 16.20
N ILE A 282 19.38 22.17 16.97
CA ILE A 282 20.02 22.98 18.03
C ILE A 282 20.83 24.17 17.50
N TRP A 283 21.23 24.16 16.22
CA TRP A 283 21.89 25.31 15.58
C TRP A 283 20.88 26.31 14.99
N GLY A 284 19.57 26.04 15.08
CA GLY A 284 18.51 26.93 14.64
C GLY A 284 18.43 27.12 13.12
N ASP A 285 18.95 26.18 12.34
CA ASP A 285 18.95 26.22 10.87
C ASP A 285 19.63 27.47 10.25
N ALA A 286 20.45 28.14 11.05
CA ALA A 286 21.22 29.32 10.68
C ALA A 286 22.57 29.35 11.43
N ALA A 287 23.54 30.12 10.95
CA ALA A 287 24.80 30.28 11.67
C ALA A 287 24.55 31.00 13.01
N CYS A 288 24.81 30.33 14.12
CA CYS A 288 24.49 30.83 15.46
C CYS A 288 23.01 31.20 15.62
N GLY A 289 22.12 30.39 15.04
CA GLY A 289 20.68 30.54 15.15
C GLY A 289 20.14 30.15 16.53
N THR A 290 18.82 30.20 16.67
CA THR A 290 18.11 29.78 17.89
C THR A 290 17.18 28.60 17.59
N ASP A 291 17.19 27.61 18.46
CA ASP A 291 16.21 26.53 18.52
C ASP A 291 15.05 26.85 19.48
N TYR A 292 15.01 28.09 20.00
CA TYR A 292 14.06 28.61 20.98
C TYR A 292 14.11 27.90 22.34
N CYS A 293 15.24 27.28 22.68
CA CYS A 293 15.53 26.72 24.00
C CYS A 293 16.77 27.43 24.58
N ALA A 294 16.68 28.00 25.79
CA ALA A 294 17.78 28.80 26.34
C ALA A 294 18.87 27.96 27.02
N ASP A 295 18.60 26.67 27.27
CA ASP A 295 19.53 25.74 27.91
C ASP A 295 20.24 24.80 26.91
N THR A 296 19.99 24.99 25.62
CA THR A 296 20.78 24.47 24.51
C THR A 296 21.75 25.58 24.06
N PRO A 297 23.06 25.44 24.31
CA PRO A 297 24.04 26.43 23.88
C PRO A 297 24.01 26.63 22.36
N THR A 298 24.20 27.87 21.94
CA THR A 298 24.19 28.22 20.51
C THR A 298 25.31 27.49 19.75
N ALA A 299 24.94 26.88 18.63
CA ALA A 299 25.86 26.15 17.77
C ALA A 299 26.10 26.89 16.44
N HIS A 300 27.32 26.79 15.91
CA HIS A 300 27.68 27.44 14.66
C HIS A 300 26.96 26.83 13.45
N ALA A 301 26.76 25.51 13.50
CA ALA A 301 26.10 24.70 12.49
C ALA A 301 25.84 23.31 13.08
N ALA A 302 25.17 22.44 12.31
CA ALA A 302 25.05 21.02 12.62
C ALA A 302 26.41 20.35 12.85
N ASN A 303 26.47 19.46 13.85
CA ASN A 303 27.61 18.58 14.10
C ASN A 303 27.31 17.19 13.57
N TYR A 304 28.29 16.58 12.92
CA TYR A 304 28.13 15.23 12.33
C TYR A 304 29.00 14.17 12.99
N ILE A 305 29.93 14.60 13.85
CA ILE A 305 30.82 13.73 14.61
C ILE A 305 30.75 14.11 16.09
N CYS A 306 31.03 13.14 16.96
CA CYS A 306 31.00 13.36 18.40
C CYS A 306 32.28 14.06 18.87
N THR A 307 32.34 15.39 18.68
CA THR A 307 33.47 16.20 19.16
C THR A 307 33.09 16.87 20.48
N PRO A 308 33.46 16.28 21.63
CA PRO A 308 33.19 16.90 22.92
C PRO A 308 33.95 18.23 23.05
N ASN A 309 33.41 19.16 23.84
CA ASN A 309 34.03 20.46 24.13
C ASN A 309 34.22 21.37 22.90
N LYS A 310 33.46 21.17 21.84
CA LYS A 310 33.43 22.09 20.70
C LYS A 310 32.91 23.45 21.16
N ALA A 311 33.67 24.51 20.91
CA ALA A 311 33.28 25.86 21.30
C ALA A 311 31.98 26.29 20.59
N GLY A 312 31.05 26.85 21.35
CA GLY A 312 29.82 27.47 20.84
C GLY A 312 30.04 28.88 20.32
N CYS A 313 28.97 29.53 19.89
CA CYS A 313 29.03 30.88 19.31
C CYS A 313 29.36 31.97 20.33
N THR A 314 29.11 31.72 21.61
CA THR A 314 29.43 32.65 22.70
C THR A 314 30.64 32.15 23.49
N THR A 315 31.54 33.06 23.86
CA THR A 315 32.73 32.73 24.65
C THR A 315 32.37 31.99 25.94
N GLY A 316 32.89 30.78 26.10
CA GLY A 316 32.67 29.94 27.28
C GLY A 316 31.50 28.95 27.13
N GLU A 317 30.70 29.05 26.07
CA GLU A 317 29.71 28.03 25.72
C GLU A 317 30.34 26.86 24.96
N ILE A 318 29.78 25.67 25.17
CA ILE A 318 30.16 24.44 24.48
C ILE A 318 28.93 23.92 23.75
N GLU A 319 29.06 23.63 22.46
CA GLU A 319 27.98 23.06 21.66
C GLU A 319 27.54 21.71 22.26
N MET A 320 26.22 21.50 22.36
CA MET A 320 25.65 20.28 22.94
C MET A 320 25.57 19.18 21.87
N VAL A 321 26.72 18.69 21.41
CA VAL A 321 26.82 17.69 20.33
C VAL A 321 26.12 16.35 20.62
N GLN A 322 25.79 16.09 21.89
CA GLN A 322 25.02 14.91 22.33
C GLN A 322 23.51 15.12 22.27
N ASN A 323 23.02 16.32 21.95
CA ASN A 323 21.58 16.57 21.88
C ASN A 323 20.96 15.77 20.74
N TYR A 324 19.79 15.17 20.98
CA TYR A 324 19.10 14.42 19.94
C TYR A 324 18.71 15.27 18.73
N MET A 325 18.58 16.60 18.90
CA MET A 325 18.28 17.55 17.82
C MET A 325 19.52 18.12 17.11
N ASP A 326 20.70 17.54 17.34
CA ASP A 326 21.88 17.74 16.48
C ASP A 326 21.95 16.63 15.40
N TYR A 327 22.99 16.59 14.58
CA TYR A 327 23.18 15.62 13.49
C TYR A 327 24.29 14.59 13.72
N THR A 328 24.80 14.49 14.95
CA THR A 328 25.85 13.54 15.30
C THR A 328 25.40 12.09 15.14
N ASN A 329 26.36 11.17 15.15
CA ASN A 329 26.07 9.74 15.08
C ASN A 329 25.21 9.29 16.27
N ASP A 330 24.40 8.25 16.05
CA ASP A 330 23.43 7.75 17.02
C ASP A 330 24.04 7.38 18.38
N THR A 331 25.32 6.97 18.41
CA THR A 331 26.05 6.61 19.64
C THR A 331 26.49 7.81 20.47
N CYS A 332 26.48 9.03 19.90
CA CYS A 332 26.80 10.27 20.60
C CYS A 332 25.58 10.87 21.32
N MET A 333 24.40 10.66 20.74
CA MET A 333 23.17 11.32 21.16
C MET A 333 22.57 10.67 22.41
N ASN A 334 22.31 11.47 23.46
CA ASN A 334 21.74 10.97 24.71
C ASN A 334 21.00 12.02 25.57
N ILE A 335 20.66 13.21 25.04
CA ILE A 335 20.06 14.27 25.85
C ILE A 335 18.96 15.07 25.11
N PHE A 336 17.81 15.18 25.77
CA PHE A 336 16.91 16.33 25.65
C PHE A 336 17.07 17.23 26.89
N THR A 337 16.88 18.54 26.73
CA THR A 337 17.02 19.53 27.81
C THR A 337 15.69 19.87 28.48
N GLN A 338 15.77 20.63 29.59
CA GLN A 338 14.59 21.08 30.33
C GLN A 338 13.75 22.08 29.52
N ASN A 339 14.34 22.97 28.73
CA ASN A 339 13.57 23.90 27.89
C ASN A 339 12.94 23.16 26.69
N GLN A 340 13.63 22.15 26.13
CA GLN A 340 13.04 21.27 25.13
C GLN A 340 11.82 20.52 25.70
N LYS A 341 11.88 20.03 26.95
CA LYS A 341 10.71 19.47 27.65
C LYS A 341 9.57 20.47 27.82
N ASP A 342 9.88 21.70 28.24
CA ASP A 342 8.86 22.74 28.45
C ASP A 342 8.14 23.04 27.11
N ARG A 343 8.89 23.05 26.00
CA ARG A 343 8.37 23.21 24.64
C ARG A 343 7.51 22.04 24.17
N ILE A 344 7.95 20.80 24.35
CA ILE A 344 7.15 19.59 24.07
C ILE A 344 5.84 19.63 24.84
N THR A 345 5.89 20.00 26.12
CA THR A 345 4.70 20.09 26.98
C THR A 345 3.73 21.15 26.47
N ALA A 346 4.22 22.32 26.04
CA ALA A 346 3.38 23.36 25.44
C ALA A 346 2.70 22.89 24.15
N VAL A 347 3.42 22.17 23.28
CA VAL A 347 2.87 21.58 22.05
C VAL A 347 1.80 20.55 22.38
N MET A 348 2.09 19.59 23.26
CA MET A 348 1.14 18.55 23.66
C MET A 348 -0.11 19.11 24.35
N ASN A 349 -0.05 20.32 24.92
CA ASN A 349 -1.18 20.95 25.57
C ASN A 349 -2.05 21.82 24.62
N ASN A 350 -1.52 22.25 23.47
CA ASN A 350 -2.17 23.31 22.67
C ASN A 350 -2.20 23.07 21.17
N SER A 351 -1.34 22.21 20.63
CA SER A 351 -1.28 21.95 19.19
C SER A 351 -2.36 20.94 18.77
N PRO A 352 -3.17 21.23 17.74
CA PRO A 352 -4.10 20.28 17.16
C PRO A 352 -3.40 18.97 16.74
N ARG A 353 -4.08 17.84 16.91
CA ARG A 353 -3.55 16.47 16.72
C ARG A 353 -2.48 16.05 17.73
N ARG A 354 -1.99 16.95 18.60
CA ARG A 354 -1.10 16.60 19.71
C ARG A 354 -1.86 16.58 21.03
N VAL A 355 -2.77 17.55 21.22
CA VAL A 355 -3.62 17.64 22.41
C VAL A 355 -4.53 16.43 22.58
N GLU A 356 -5.08 15.90 21.49
CA GLU A 356 -5.97 14.73 21.51
C GLU A 356 -5.23 13.44 21.86
N LEU A 357 -3.97 13.29 21.44
CA LEU A 357 -3.15 12.09 21.69
C LEU A 357 -2.98 11.81 23.18
N LYS A 358 -2.95 12.84 24.04
CA LYS A 358 -2.86 12.69 25.50
C LYS A 358 -4.00 11.87 26.11
N THR A 359 -5.15 11.87 25.44
CA THR A 359 -6.39 11.23 25.92
C THR A 359 -6.79 10.03 25.07
N SER A 360 -6.00 9.71 24.04
CA SER A 360 -6.24 8.56 23.20
C SER A 360 -6.06 7.28 24.02
N THR A 361 -7.00 6.36 23.88
CA THR A 361 -6.97 5.05 24.54
C THR A 361 -6.55 3.94 23.58
N LYS A 362 -5.97 4.29 22.43
CA LYS A 362 -5.70 3.33 21.36
C LYS A 362 -4.54 2.38 21.67
N ASP A 363 -3.74 2.67 22.69
CA ASP A 363 -2.73 1.81 23.31
C ASP A 363 -3.32 0.83 24.35
N VAL A 364 -4.59 1.00 24.74
CA VAL A 364 -5.25 0.13 25.72
C VAL A 364 -5.77 -1.12 25.02
N ALA A 365 -5.29 -2.29 25.48
CA ALA A 365 -5.72 -3.57 24.94
C ALA A 365 -7.21 -3.84 25.18
N ILE A 366 -7.86 -4.41 24.17
CA ILE A 366 -9.22 -4.96 24.28
C ILE A 366 -9.15 -6.47 24.54
N PRO A 367 -10.22 -7.09 25.09
CA PRO A 367 -10.27 -8.53 25.27
C PRO A 367 -10.02 -9.27 23.96
N LEU A 368 -9.07 -10.21 24.00
CA LEU A 368 -8.75 -11.11 22.90
C LEU A 368 -9.50 -12.42 23.08
N PHE A 369 -9.87 -13.04 21.96
CA PHE A 369 -10.47 -14.37 21.96
C PHE A 369 -9.40 -15.44 21.73
N PRO A 370 -9.61 -16.69 22.18
CA PRO A 370 -8.71 -17.78 21.83
C PRO A 370 -8.60 -18.04 20.33
N ASN A 371 -9.70 -17.96 19.59
CA ASN A 371 -9.82 -18.30 18.18
C ASN A 371 -10.35 -17.09 17.39
N ASP A 372 -9.45 -16.32 16.78
CA ASP A 372 -9.75 -15.06 16.10
C ASP A 372 -8.73 -14.87 14.96
N ALA A 373 -9.18 -14.95 13.72
CA ALA A 373 -8.39 -14.69 12.53
C ALA A 373 -8.91 -13.45 11.82
N GLU A 374 -7.99 -12.54 11.52
CA GLU A 374 -8.26 -11.38 10.67
C GLU A 374 -7.87 -11.69 9.23
N ILE A 375 -8.71 -11.25 8.28
CA ILE A 375 -8.35 -11.23 6.86
C ILE A 375 -8.27 -9.81 6.32
N LYS A 376 -7.25 -9.54 5.49
CA LYS A 376 -7.08 -8.28 4.74
C LYS A 376 -6.75 -8.57 3.28
N PHE A 377 -7.16 -7.69 2.36
CA PHE A 377 -6.71 -7.78 0.97
C PHE A 377 -5.21 -7.52 0.88
N GLU A 378 -4.53 -8.28 0.04
CA GLU A 378 -3.13 -8.06 -0.31
C GLU A 378 -3.04 -7.48 -1.73
N THR A 379 -2.31 -6.37 -1.89
CA THR A 379 -2.14 -5.72 -3.21
C THR A 379 -1.36 -6.63 -4.15
N ALA A 380 -1.83 -6.76 -5.39
CA ALA A 380 -1.10 -7.44 -6.45
C ALA A 380 -0.18 -6.45 -7.19
N CYS A 381 1.12 -6.76 -7.26
CA CYS A 381 2.12 -5.86 -7.86
C CYS A 381 2.21 -5.94 -9.39
N SER A 382 1.46 -6.85 -9.99
CA SER A 382 1.41 -7.06 -11.43
C SER A 382 0.02 -7.57 -11.83
N ALA A 383 -0.40 -7.19 -13.04
CA ALA A 383 -1.61 -7.71 -13.67
C ALA A 383 -1.39 -9.13 -14.22
N ASP A 384 -1.02 -10.08 -13.36
CA ASP A 384 -0.64 -11.43 -13.78
C ASP A 384 -1.86 -12.25 -14.23
N ASN A 385 -1.66 -13.03 -15.30
CA ASN A 385 -2.59 -14.06 -15.70
C ASN A 385 -1.85 -15.33 -16.15
N SER A 386 -2.50 -16.47 -15.93
CA SER A 386 -1.97 -17.80 -16.21
C SER A 386 -3.06 -18.67 -16.82
N CYS A 387 -2.63 -19.67 -17.60
CA CYS A 387 -3.51 -20.69 -18.15
C CYS A 387 -4.17 -21.59 -17.09
N THR A 388 -3.62 -21.60 -15.87
CA THR A 388 -4.07 -22.47 -14.77
C THR A 388 -5.14 -21.82 -13.89
N GLY A 389 -5.55 -20.58 -14.17
CA GLY A 389 -6.47 -19.80 -13.35
C GLY A 389 -5.80 -18.60 -12.67
N TYR A 390 -6.53 -17.99 -11.75
CA TYR A 390 -6.14 -16.81 -11.00
C TYR A 390 -5.94 -17.14 -9.52
N ALA A 391 -5.31 -16.23 -8.79
CA ALA A 391 -5.22 -16.28 -7.35
C ALA A 391 -5.66 -14.93 -6.76
N ILE A 392 -6.43 -14.98 -5.68
CA ILE A 392 -6.71 -13.80 -4.86
C ILE A 392 -5.82 -13.91 -3.63
N ASN A 393 -4.90 -12.97 -3.46
CA ASN A 393 -4.04 -12.93 -2.29
C ASN A 393 -4.73 -12.19 -1.16
N ILE A 394 -4.73 -12.79 0.03
CA ILE A 394 -5.17 -12.17 1.28
C ILE A 394 -4.11 -12.38 2.36
N ALA A 395 -3.97 -11.42 3.26
CA ALA A 395 -3.26 -11.65 4.52
C ALA A 395 -4.21 -12.33 5.51
N LEU A 396 -3.80 -13.49 6.03
CA LEU A 396 -4.45 -14.17 7.16
C LEU A 396 -3.60 -13.95 8.40
N THR A 397 -4.14 -13.25 9.40
CA THR A 397 -3.44 -12.88 10.64
C THR A 397 -4.10 -13.55 11.83
N ASN A 398 -3.32 -14.16 12.72
CA ASN A 398 -3.85 -14.67 13.99
C ASN A 398 -3.99 -13.53 15.00
N ARG A 399 -5.20 -13.11 15.32
CA ARG A 399 -5.49 -12.14 16.41
C ARG A 399 -5.85 -12.82 17.72
N GLY A 400 -6.02 -14.15 17.69
CA GLY A 400 -6.35 -14.95 18.85
C GLY A 400 -5.16 -15.22 19.77
N THR A 401 -5.47 -15.63 21.01
CA THR A 401 -4.44 -16.03 21.98
C THR A 401 -3.95 -17.48 21.76
N SER A 402 -4.70 -18.30 21.03
CA SER A 402 -4.27 -19.65 20.64
C SER A 402 -3.54 -19.59 19.31
N ALA A 403 -2.57 -20.47 19.10
CA ALA A 403 -1.97 -20.61 17.78
C ALA A 403 -3.03 -21.00 16.74
N LEU A 404 -3.03 -20.32 15.60
CA LEU A 404 -3.92 -20.59 14.49
C LEU A 404 -3.31 -21.72 13.65
N THR A 405 -3.95 -22.88 13.70
CA THR A 405 -3.46 -24.13 13.07
C THR A 405 -4.29 -24.55 11.85
N SER A 406 -5.53 -24.07 11.77
CA SER A 406 -6.41 -24.30 10.62
C SER A 406 -7.41 -23.15 10.48
N ALA A 407 -7.84 -22.90 9.24
CA ALA A 407 -8.91 -21.95 8.92
C ALA A 407 -9.68 -22.41 7.68
N VAL A 408 -11.00 -22.27 7.70
CA VAL A 408 -11.83 -22.45 6.51
C VAL A 408 -12.10 -21.06 5.96
N ILE A 409 -11.69 -20.81 4.72
CA ILE A 409 -11.89 -19.54 4.02
C ILE A 409 -12.92 -19.76 2.92
N SER A 410 -14.12 -19.22 3.11
CA SER A 410 -15.20 -19.24 2.13
C SER A 410 -15.20 -17.97 1.31
N TYR A 411 -15.40 -18.05 0.00
CA TYR A 411 -15.48 -16.86 -0.85
C TYR A 411 -16.44 -17.06 -2.03
N THR A 412 -17.02 -15.97 -2.51
CA THR A 412 -17.95 -15.98 -3.65
C THR A 412 -17.51 -14.99 -4.71
N ILE A 413 -17.63 -15.36 -5.98
CA ILE A 413 -17.44 -14.45 -7.13
C ILE A 413 -18.74 -14.48 -7.93
N ASN A 414 -19.45 -13.34 -8.03
CA ASN A 414 -20.79 -13.26 -8.63
C ASN A 414 -21.77 -14.30 -8.07
N GLY A 415 -21.68 -14.58 -6.77
CA GLY A 415 -22.51 -15.59 -6.09
C GLY A 415 -22.09 -17.04 -6.34
N ALA A 416 -21.12 -17.32 -7.22
CA ALA A 416 -20.53 -18.65 -7.35
C ALA A 416 -19.63 -18.93 -6.13
N PRO A 417 -19.89 -20.00 -5.35
CA PRO A 417 -19.17 -20.27 -4.11
C PRO A 417 -17.88 -21.05 -4.31
N TYR A 418 -16.89 -20.74 -3.49
CA TYR A 418 -15.60 -21.39 -3.40
C TYR A 418 -15.19 -21.54 -1.93
N SER A 419 -14.29 -22.47 -1.66
CA SER A 419 -13.76 -22.72 -0.32
C SER A 419 -12.30 -23.11 -0.38
N TYR A 420 -11.52 -22.64 0.58
CA TYR A 420 -10.13 -22.99 0.77
C TYR A 420 -9.88 -23.37 2.22
N ASN A 421 -9.27 -24.53 2.44
CA ASN A 421 -8.88 -25.00 3.77
C ASN A 421 -7.41 -24.70 3.97
N TRP A 422 -7.13 -23.72 4.83
CA TRP A 422 -5.77 -23.40 5.23
C TRP A 422 -5.37 -24.26 6.43
N SER A 423 -4.11 -24.71 6.44
CA SER A 423 -3.46 -25.39 7.56
C SER A 423 -2.07 -24.80 7.76
N GLY A 424 -1.66 -24.61 9.01
CA GLY A 424 -0.34 -24.05 9.33
C GLY A 424 -0.11 -23.97 10.83
N ASN A 425 0.72 -23.00 11.23
CA ASN A 425 0.95 -22.66 12.63
C ASN A 425 1.33 -21.18 12.74
N LEU A 426 0.34 -20.31 12.91
CA LEU A 426 0.55 -18.88 13.11
C LEU A 426 0.43 -18.56 14.60
N ALA A 427 1.53 -18.09 15.19
CA ALA A 427 1.51 -17.49 16.52
C ALA A 427 0.67 -16.20 16.52
N GLN A 428 0.28 -15.74 17.70
CA GLN A 428 -0.44 -14.48 17.86
C GLN A 428 0.29 -13.32 17.16
N ASP A 429 -0.49 -12.46 16.48
CA ASP A 429 -0.09 -11.31 15.68
C ASP A 429 0.81 -11.61 14.48
N LYS A 430 1.13 -12.88 14.21
CA LYS A 430 1.81 -13.29 12.99
C LYS A 430 0.80 -13.55 11.87
N TYR A 431 1.25 -13.32 10.64
CA TYR A 431 0.42 -13.41 9.45
C TYR A 431 1.09 -14.25 8.36
N GLN A 432 0.28 -14.70 7.40
CA GLN A 432 0.72 -15.33 6.17
C GLN A 432 -0.11 -14.81 5.00
N ILE A 433 0.52 -14.61 3.85
CA ILE A 433 -0.21 -14.38 2.59
C ILE A 433 -0.74 -15.72 2.07
N VAL A 434 -2.07 -15.80 1.92
CA VAL A 434 -2.78 -16.97 1.40
C VAL A 434 -3.29 -16.65 -0.01
N ALA A 435 -2.92 -17.50 -0.97
CA ALA A 435 -3.38 -17.43 -2.35
C ALA A 435 -4.64 -18.29 -2.53
N LEU A 436 -5.80 -17.64 -2.61
CA LEU A 436 -7.08 -18.32 -2.84
C LEU A 436 -7.23 -18.67 -4.33
N PRO A 437 -7.41 -19.96 -4.68
CA PRO A 437 -7.47 -20.38 -6.08
C PRO A 437 -8.78 -19.95 -6.75
N VAL A 438 -8.70 -19.43 -7.96
CA VAL A 438 -9.86 -19.06 -8.77
C VAL A 438 -9.72 -19.68 -10.15
N PRO A 439 -10.73 -20.41 -10.67
CA PRO A 439 -10.62 -21.02 -11.99
C PRO A 439 -10.55 -19.97 -13.09
N ALA A 440 -9.88 -20.29 -14.21
CA ALA A 440 -9.77 -19.39 -15.37
C ALA A 440 -11.13 -19.03 -16.01
N THR A 441 -12.18 -19.78 -15.71
CA THR A 441 -13.56 -19.55 -16.17
C THR A 441 -14.33 -18.55 -15.31
N ALA A 442 -13.79 -18.12 -14.16
CA ALA A 442 -14.46 -17.15 -13.30
C ALA A 442 -14.59 -15.80 -14.03
N THR A 443 -15.82 -15.27 -14.06
CA THR A 443 -16.11 -13.97 -14.65
C THR A 443 -15.86 -12.85 -13.66
N ASN A 444 -15.62 -11.65 -14.18
CA ASN A 444 -15.46 -10.45 -13.37
C ASN A 444 -16.74 -10.13 -12.57
N GLY A 445 -16.60 -9.62 -11.36
CA GLY A 445 -17.73 -9.07 -10.60
C GLY A 445 -17.56 -9.15 -9.09
N ALA A 446 -18.69 -9.18 -8.35
CA ALA A 446 -18.69 -8.97 -6.91
C ALA A 446 -17.96 -10.11 -6.18
N LEU A 447 -17.04 -9.75 -5.29
CA LEU A 447 -16.24 -10.66 -4.45
C LEU A 447 -16.64 -10.49 -2.99
N THR A 448 -16.83 -11.61 -2.30
CA THR A 448 -16.95 -11.65 -0.83
C THR A 448 -16.07 -12.77 -0.32
N ILE A 449 -15.31 -12.51 0.74
CA ILE A 449 -14.44 -13.50 1.40
C ILE A 449 -14.80 -13.49 2.88
N ASN A 450 -14.86 -14.66 3.50
CA ASN A 450 -15.18 -14.81 4.91
C ASN A 450 -14.41 -15.99 5.54
N VAL A 451 -13.99 -15.84 6.79
CA VAL A 451 -13.39 -16.91 7.61
C VAL A 451 -14.37 -17.31 8.72
N PRO A 452 -15.30 -18.26 8.45
CA PRO A 452 -16.31 -18.64 9.44
C PRO A 452 -15.75 -19.47 10.61
N THR A 453 -14.69 -20.24 10.38
CA THR A 453 -14.16 -21.18 11.37
C THR A 453 -12.64 -21.23 11.36
N VAL A 454 -12.07 -21.31 12.55
CA VAL A 454 -10.64 -21.50 12.79
C VAL A 454 -10.42 -22.55 13.86
N ASN A 455 -9.35 -23.34 13.76
CA ASN A 455 -9.05 -24.41 14.73
C ASN A 455 -10.23 -25.40 14.96
N GLY A 456 -11.06 -25.62 13.94
CA GLY A 456 -12.24 -26.47 14.02
C GLY A 456 -13.43 -25.90 14.79
N VAL A 457 -13.36 -24.64 15.25
CA VAL A 457 -14.46 -23.93 15.94
C VAL A 457 -14.83 -22.64 15.22
N ALA A 458 -15.93 -22.01 15.61
CA ALA A 458 -16.31 -20.72 15.06
C ALA A 458 -15.23 -19.66 15.35
N ASP A 459 -14.94 -18.83 14.35
CA ASP A 459 -14.16 -17.63 14.59
C ASP A 459 -14.97 -16.67 15.49
N GLN A 460 -14.34 -16.19 16.56
CA GLN A 460 -15.03 -15.51 17.65
C GLN A 460 -15.21 -14.01 17.42
N ARG A 461 -14.51 -13.39 16.46
CA ARG A 461 -14.62 -11.95 16.20
C ARG A 461 -15.20 -11.68 14.82
N VAL A 462 -16.50 -11.41 14.75
CA VAL A 462 -17.16 -11.19 13.45
C VAL A 462 -16.71 -9.93 12.68
N SER A 463 -16.10 -8.95 13.36
CA SER A 463 -15.77 -7.63 12.79
C SER A 463 -14.52 -7.61 11.89
N ASN A 464 -13.72 -8.68 11.86
CA ASN A 464 -12.50 -8.82 11.05
C ASN A 464 -12.50 -10.09 10.18
N ASN A 465 -13.63 -10.82 10.13
CA ASN A 465 -13.71 -12.11 9.43
C ASN A 465 -14.07 -11.99 7.95
N ALA A 466 -14.51 -10.81 7.50
CA ALA A 466 -15.12 -10.64 6.19
C ALA A 466 -14.49 -9.49 5.38
N LEU A 467 -14.32 -9.73 4.08
CA LEU A 467 -13.92 -8.74 3.08
C LEU A 467 -14.93 -8.69 1.96
N THR A 468 -15.15 -7.50 1.41
CA THR A 468 -15.93 -7.33 0.18
C THR A 468 -15.17 -6.50 -0.84
N GLY A 469 -15.33 -6.86 -2.10
CA GLY A 469 -14.71 -6.14 -3.20
C GLY A 469 -15.18 -6.60 -4.56
N THR A 470 -14.32 -6.42 -5.55
CA THR A 470 -14.57 -6.82 -6.94
C THR A 470 -13.42 -7.69 -7.41
N PHE A 471 -13.74 -8.84 -7.98
CA PHE A 471 -12.78 -9.66 -8.72
C PHE A 471 -12.75 -9.21 -10.18
N ASN A 472 -11.61 -8.72 -10.65
CA ASN A 472 -11.42 -8.24 -12.02
C ASN A 472 -10.11 -8.80 -12.61
N PRO A 473 -10.10 -10.05 -13.10
CA PRO A 473 -8.90 -10.71 -13.59
C PRO A 473 -8.37 -10.06 -14.89
N PRO A 474 -7.04 -9.99 -15.08
CA PRO A 474 -6.46 -9.56 -16.35
C PRO A 474 -6.87 -10.51 -17.48
N ALA A 475 -7.33 -9.95 -18.61
CA ALA A 475 -7.78 -10.72 -19.76
C ALA A 475 -6.63 -11.55 -20.37
N ILE A 476 -6.91 -12.81 -20.67
CA ILE A 476 -5.96 -13.71 -21.36
C ILE A 476 -6.07 -13.44 -22.87
N ALA A 477 -4.95 -13.17 -23.52
CA ALA A 477 -4.93 -12.95 -24.96
C ALA A 477 -5.24 -14.27 -25.70
N SER A 478 -5.98 -14.19 -26.81
CA SER A 478 -6.33 -15.34 -27.64
C SER A 478 -5.93 -15.14 -29.09
N SER A 479 -5.39 -16.17 -29.74
CA SER A 479 -5.01 -16.13 -31.15
C SER A 479 -5.26 -17.46 -31.85
N THR A 480 -5.48 -17.42 -33.16
CA THR A 480 -5.54 -18.61 -34.03
C THR A 480 -4.25 -18.84 -34.81
N GLN A 481 -3.28 -17.94 -34.67
CA GLN A 481 -1.98 -18.06 -35.32
C GLN A 481 -1.05 -18.96 -34.50
N THR A 482 -0.12 -19.62 -35.17
CA THR A 482 0.90 -20.48 -34.55
C THR A 482 2.29 -19.87 -34.57
N ASN A 483 2.52 -18.84 -35.38
CA ASN A 483 3.82 -18.18 -35.51
C ASN A 483 3.76 -16.79 -34.89
N PHE A 484 4.73 -16.50 -34.02
CA PHE A 484 4.82 -15.25 -33.29
C PHE A 484 6.25 -14.71 -33.32
N VAL A 485 6.36 -13.40 -33.14
CA VAL A 485 7.63 -12.69 -32.96
C VAL A 485 7.66 -12.16 -31.54
N PHE A 486 8.55 -12.70 -30.71
CA PHE A 486 8.83 -12.16 -29.39
C PHE A 486 9.91 -11.11 -29.47
N ASN A 487 9.67 -9.96 -28.86
CA ASN A 487 10.66 -8.90 -28.70
C ASN A 487 10.88 -8.62 -27.21
N LEU A 488 12.14 -8.44 -26.83
CA LEU A 488 12.56 -7.99 -25.50
C LEU A 488 13.58 -6.87 -25.63
N GLN A 489 13.18 -5.68 -25.17
CA GLN A 489 14.08 -4.56 -24.95
C GLN A 489 14.49 -4.58 -23.47
N LEU A 490 15.75 -4.91 -23.21
CA LEU A 490 16.34 -4.76 -21.89
C LEU A 490 16.62 -3.29 -21.59
N ASP A 491 16.73 -2.96 -20.31
CA ASP A 491 17.42 -1.77 -19.84
C ASP A 491 18.93 -2.03 -19.71
N TYR A 492 19.63 -1.32 -18.83
CA TYR A 492 21.08 -1.43 -18.72
C TYR A 492 21.58 -2.64 -17.92
N TRP A 493 20.74 -3.37 -17.20
CA TRP A 493 21.18 -4.43 -16.27
C TRP A 493 20.64 -5.79 -16.69
N GLY A 494 21.06 -6.26 -17.88
CA GLY A 494 20.58 -7.52 -18.43
C GLY A 494 20.78 -8.73 -17.49
N SER A 495 21.80 -8.74 -16.63
CA SER A 495 22.15 -9.90 -15.80
C SER A 495 21.08 -10.28 -14.78
N GLU A 496 20.16 -9.37 -14.44
CA GLU A 496 19.06 -9.64 -13.52
C GLU A 496 17.81 -10.22 -14.20
N VAL A 497 17.74 -10.15 -15.53
CA VAL A 497 16.54 -10.50 -16.30
C VAL A 497 16.59 -11.93 -16.79
N SER A 498 15.55 -12.71 -16.47
CA SER A 498 15.35 -14.06 -16.99
C SER A 498 13.90 -14.29 -17.38
N TRP A 499 13.64 -15.15 -18.37
CA TRP A 499 12.27 -15.47 -18.77
C TRP A 499 12.12 -16.90 -19.31
N ASN A 500 10.88 -17.41 -19.29
CA ASN A 500 10.49 -18.64 -19.94
C ASN A 500 9.06 -18.57 -20.47
N LEU A 501 8.79 -19.36 -21.50
CA LEU A 501 7.46 -19.66 -22.01
C LEU A 501 7.16 -21.13 -21.74
N LYS A 502 6.09 -21.42 -21.01
CA LYS A 502 5.62 -22.79 -20.74
C LYS A 502 4.31 -23.06 -21.45
N ASN A 503 4.07 -24.29 -21.87
CA ASN A 503 2.76 -24.73 -22.37
C ASN A 503 1.82 -25.15 -21.21
N SER A 504 0.59 -25.59 -21.53
CA SER A 504 -0.39 -25.97 -20.50
C SER A 504 0.00 -27.19 -19.67
N ALA A 505 0.88 -28.05 -20.20
CA ALA A 505 1.48 -29.17 -19.48
C ALA A 505 2.66 -28.76 -18.56
N GLY A 506 3.03 -27.47 -18.54
CA GLY A 506 4.13 -26.94 -17.74
C GLY A 506 5.51 -27.13 -18.36
N ALA A 507 5.61 -27.67 -19.58
CA ALA A 507 6.87 -27.84 -20.29
C ALA A 507 7.39 -26.50 -20.81
N ILE A 508 8.67 -26.20 -20.57
CA ILE A 508 9.34 -25.00 -21.11
C ILE A 508 9.55 -25.21 -22.61
N VAL A 509 8.98 -24.33 -23.42
CA VAL A 509 9.11 -24.34 -24.89
C VAL A 509 10.15 -23.31 -25.38
N TYR A 510 10.31 -22.19 -24.67
CA TYR A 510 11.33 -21.18 -24.91
C TYR A 510 11.82 -20.59 -23.58
N SER A 511 13.06 -20.09 -23.54
CA SER A 511 13.61 -19.41 -22.37
C SER A 511 14.68 -18.39 -22.74
N SER A 512 15.00 -17.52 -21.79
CA SER A 512 16.08 -16.55 -21.90
C SER A 512 17.45 -17.21 -22.03
N ALA A 513 18.37 -16.49 -22.67
CA ALA A 513 19.80 -16.69 -22.47
C ALA A 513 20.26 -15.92 -21.22
N VAL A 514 21.55 -15.99 -20.89
CA VAL A 514 22.16 -15.05 -19.93
C VAL A 514 22.43 -13.75 -20.65
N TYR A 515 22.04 -12.63 -20.07
CA TYR A 515 22.30 -11.29 -20.60
C TYR A 515 23.36 -10.57 -19.76
N SER A 516 24.08 -9.64 -20.37
CA SER A 516 25.14 -8.87 -19.71
C SER A 516 24.67 -7.46 -19.39
N ASP A 517 25.23 -6.88 -18.33
CA ASP A 517 25.02 -5.48 -18.00
C ASP A 517 25.78 -4.56 -18.96
N VAL A 518 25.28 -3.34 -19.10
CA VAL A 518 25.96 -2.23 -19.76
C VAL A 518 26.86 -1.55 -18.73
N PRO A 519 28.19 -1.56 -18.89
CA PRO A 519 29.09 -0.94 -17.91
C PRO A 519 28.94 0.59 -17.91
N ASN A 520 28.68 1.18 -16.74
CA ASN A 520 28.64 2.63 -16.51
C ASN A 520 27.74 3.42 -17.49
N PRO A 521 26.42 3.14 -17.54
CA PRO A 521 25.52 3.83 -18.44
C PRO A 521 25.38 5.32 -18.09
N THR A 522 25.26 6.16 -19.11
CA THR A 522 25.04 7.60 -19.02
C THR A 522 23.73 7.95 -19.73
N SER A 523 23.24 9.20 -19.61
CA SER A 523 22.00 9.63 -20.29
C SER A 523 22.06 9.57 -21.82
N SER A 524 23.26 9.46 -22.41
CA SER A 524 23.47 9.30 -23.86
C SER A 524 23.86 7.88 -24.27
N THR A 525 24.03 6.96 -23.30
CA THR A 525 24.33 5.55 -23.60
C THR A 525 23.11 4.92 -24.28
N PRO A 526 23.26 4.24 -25.42
CA PRO A 526 22.14 3.53 -26.04
C PRO A 526 21.78 2.29 -25.22
N LEU A 527 20.48 1.94 -25.20
CA LEU A 527 20.02 0.67 -24.65
C LEU A 527 20.65 -0.52 -25.37
N PRO A 528 20.71 -1.71 -24.74
CA PRO A 528 21.08 -2.94 -25.42
C PRO A 528 20.22 -3.18 -26.67
N ALA A 529 20.79 -3.91 -27.64
CA ALA A 529 20.08 -4.24 -28.86
C ALA A 529 18.77 -5.01 -28.57
N LEU A 530 17.70 -4.69 -29.29
CA LEU A 530 16.42 -5.37 -29.19
C LEU A 530 16.59 -6.87 -29.48
N ILE A 531 16.23 -7.70 -28.51
CA ILE A 531 16.26 -9.15 -28.67
C ILE A 531 14.98 -9.58 -29.39
N THR A 532 15.12 -10.28 -30.52
CA THR A 532 13.98 -10.78 -31.31
C THR A 532 14.08 -12.29 -31.47
N GLN A 533 13.00 -13.00 -31.18
CA GLN A 533 12.88 -14.45 -31.42
C GLN A 533 11.62 -14.78 -32.18
N ASN A 534 11.73 -15.72 -33.13
CA ASN A 534 10.57 -16.30 -33.81
C ASN A 534 10.14 -17.55 -33.06
N TRP A 535 8.87 -17.59 -32.64
CA TRP A 535 8.28 -18.71 -31.92
C TRP A 535 7.24 -19.41 -32.80
N THR A 536 7.28 -20.74 -32.78
CA THR A 536 6.25 -21.58 -33.38
C THR A 536 5.60 -22.39 -32.27
N LEU A 537 4.32 -22.15 -32.06
CA LEU A 537 3.52 -22.69 -30.96
C LEU A 537 2.42 -23.60 -31.52
N ASN A 538 2.07 -24.65 -30.78
CA ASN A 538 1.02 -25.59 -31.15
C ASN A 538 -0.37 -24.94 -30.98
N THR A 539 -1.29 -25.27 -31.88
CA THR A 539 -2.71 -24.88 -31.73
C THR A 539 -3.38 -25.65 -30.59
N ASN A 540 -4.49 -25.12 -30.07
CA ASN A 540 -5.29 -25.73 -29.00
C ASN A 540 -4.53 -25.94 -27.68
N ASP A 541 -3.58 -25.06 -27.38
CA ASP A 541 -2.80 -25.06 -26.15
C ASP A 541 -2.84 -23.65 -25.53
N CYS A 542 -2.43 -23.53 -24.27
CA CYS A 542 -2.32 -22.26 -23.58
C CYS A 542 -0.90 -22.09 -23.05
N TYR A 543 -0.28 -20.97 -23.43
CA TYR A 543 1.10 -20.67 -23.12
C TYR A 543 1.20 -19.60 -22.03
N THR A 544 2.07 -19.80 -21.06
CA THR A 544 2.34 -18.87 -19.97
C THR A 544 3.77 -18.36 -20.08
N PHE A 545 3.90 -17.07 -20.42
CA PHE A 545 5.15 -16.33 -20.40
C PHE A 545 5.42 -15.81 -18.99
N THR A 546 6.61 -16.09 -18.46
CA THR A 546 7.06 -15.58 -17.17
C THR A 546 8.38 -14.85 -17.37
N ILE A 547 8.47 -13.61 -16.93
CA ILE A 547 9.69 -12.83 -16.86
C ILE A 547 9.99 -12.48 -15.40
N ASN A 548 11.25 -12.55 -15.01
CA ASN A 548 11.74 -12.23 -13.68
C ASN A 548 12.90 -11.24 -13.78
N ASP A 549 13.02 -10.46 -12.73
CA ASP A 549 14.05 -9.48 -12.47
C ASP A 549 14.54 -9.69 -11.03
N THR A 550 15.80 -10.06 -10.86
CA THR A 550 16.33 -10.43 -9.54
C THR A 550 16.59 -9.24 -8.62
N TYR A 551 16.80 -8.04 -9.17
CA TYR A 551 16.99 -6.82 -8.37
C TYR A 551 15.64 -6.25 -7.94
N GLY A 552 14.65 -6.31 -8.83
CA GLY A 552 13.26 -6.05 -8.52
C GLY A 552 12.78 -4.62 -8.76
N ASP A 553 13.50 -3.85 -9.58
CA ASP A 553 13.06 -2.58 -10.15
C ASP A 553 12.39 -2.75 -11.52
N GLY A 554 12.69 -3.86 -12.21
CA GLY A 554 12.06 -4.25 -13.47
C GLY A 554 12.58 -3.44 -14.66
N ILE A 555 12.43 -3.99 -15.86
CA ILE A 555 13.08 -3.46 -17.08
C ILE A 555 12.55 -2.09 -17.61
N TYR A 556 11.53 -1.47 -16.99
CA TYR A 556 10.89 -0.27 -17.55
C TYR A 556 11.75 1.00 -17.44
N GLY A 557 12.62 1.08 -16.43
CA GLY A 557 13.25 2.33 -15.98
C GLY A 557 13.85 3.18 -17.10
N TYR A 558 14.36 2.52 -18.14
CA TYR A 558 15.01 3.16 -19.29
C TYR A 558 14.33 2.88 -20.63
N GLY A 559 13.06 2.45 -20.60
CA GLY A 559 12.27 2.14 -21.80
C GLY A 559 12.30 0.67 -22.22
N GLY A 560 12.73 -0.23 -21.33
CA GLY A 560 12.61 -1.66 -21.58
C GLY A 560 11.16 -2.15 -21.57
N PHE A 561 10.94 -3.19 -22.37
CA PHE A 561 9.62 -3.79 -22.58
C PHE A 561 9.77 -5.18 -23.16
N TYR A 562 8.69 -5.95 -23.15
CA TYR A 562 8.54 -7.12 -23.99
C TYR A 562 7.20 -7.11 -24.72
N ASN A 563 7.17 -7.73 -25.90
CA ASN A 563 5.92 -8.01 -26.59
C ASN A 563 5.98 -9.34 -27.35
N ILE A 564 4.81 -9.94 -27.56
CA ILE A 564 4.59 -11.08 -28.42
C ILE A 564 3.67 -10.60 -29.54
N LYS A 565 4.21 -10.52 -30.75
CA LYS A 565 3.50 -10.08 -31.95
C LYS A 565 3.08 -11.25 -32.82
N THR A 566 1.99 -11.08 -33.52
CA THR A 566 1.67 -11.87 -34.72
C THR A 566 2.70 -11.63 -35.82
N THR A 567 2.81 -12.53 -36.80
CA THR A 567 3.68 -12.30 -37.97
C THR A 567 3.25 -11.10 -38.83
N ALA A 568 2.00 -10.64 -38.67
CA ALA A 568 1.48 -9.41 -39.27
C ALA A 568 1.86 -8.13 -38.49
N GLY A 569 2.58 -8.24 -37.36
CA GLY A 569 3.10 -7.12 -36.58
C GLY A 569 2.19 -6.61 -35.45
N ALA A 570 0.98 -7.18 -35.30
CA ALA A 570 0.05 -6.80 -34.23
C ALA A 570 0.48 -7.41 -32.87
N ASP A 571 0.51 -6.59 -31.82
CA ASP A 571 0.81 -7.03 -30.45
C ASP A 571 -0.35 -7.85 -29.85
N VAL A 572 -0.01 -9.00 -29.26
CA VAL A 572 -0.97 -9.92 -28.63
C VAL A 572 -0.78 -9.94 -27.12
N VAL A 573 0.48 -9.91 -26.68
CA VAL A 573 0.86 -9.76 -25.28
C VAL A 573 1.88 -8.64 -25.23
N VAL A 574 1.71 -7.72 -24.28
CA VAL A 574 2.64 -6.63 -24.01
C VAL A 574 2.86 -6.55 -22.52
N GLY A 575 4.09 -6.28 -22.13
CA GLY A 575 4.42 -5.91 -20.77
C GLY A 575 5.65 -5.04 -20.72
N SER A 576 5.69 -4.22 -19.69
CA SER A 576 6.80 -3.30 -19.42
C SER A 576 6.81 -2.94 -17.94
N SER A 577 5.64 -2.77 -17.34
CA SER A 577 5.50 -2.48 -15.91
C SER A 577 5.38 -3.75 -15.07
N TYR A 578 6.49 -4.16 -14.45
CA TYR A 578 6.58 -5.09 -13.34
C TYR A 578 7.84 -4.77 -12.52
N PHE A 579 7.94 -5.33 -11.32
CA PHE A 579 9.10 -5.15 -10.44
C PHE A 579 9.96 -6.40 -10.47
N LYS A 580 9.65 -7.42 -9.66
CA LYS A 580 10.41 -8.68 -9.60
C LYS A 580 9.99 -9.74 -10.61
N LYS A 581 8.71 -9.79 -10.94
CA LYS A 581 8.14 -10.86 -11.75
C LYS A 581 6.86 -10.42 -12.45
N GLN A 582 6.64 -10.97 -13.63
CA GLN A 582 5.38 -10.86 -14.33
C GLN A 582 5.03 -12.13 -15.09
N THR A 583 3.76 -12.48 -15.07
CA THR A 583 3.22 -13.62 -15.80
C THR A 583 2.13 -13.17 -16.79
N ARG A 584 2.20 -13.66 -18.03
CA ARG A 584 1.19 -13.44 -19.07
C ARG A 584 0.82 -14.72 -19.79
N ALA A 585 -0.46 -14.90 -20.08
CA ALA A 585 -1.00 -16.05 -20.78
C ALA A 585 -1.46 -15.70 -22.20
N LEU A 586 -1.22 -16.63 -23.13
CA LEU A 586 -1.66 -16.63 -24.51
C LEU A 586 -2.35 -17.95 -24.82
N LYS A 587 -3.65 -17.91 -25.09
CA LYS A 587 -4.45 -19.09 -25.48
C LYS A 587 -4.50 -19.22 -27.00
N LEU A 588 -4.07 -20.35 -27.52
CA LEU A 588 -4.14 -20.66 -28.95
C LEU A 588 -5.29 -21.62 -29.23
N GLY A 589 -6.13 -21.28 -30.21
CA GLY A 589 -7.26 -22.09 -30.62
C GLY A 589 -7.29 -22.30 -32.13
N THR A 590 -8.03 -23.31 -32.55
CA THR A 590 -8.46 -23.44 -33.94
C THR A 590 -9.73 -22.61 -34.15
N LEU A 591 -9.98 -22.17 -35.40
CA LEU A 591 -11.29 -21.62 -35.78
C LEU A 591 -12.34 -22.71 -35.57
N GLY A 592 -12.98 -22.71 -34.40
CA GLY A 592 -14.33 -23.22 -34.29
C GLY A 592 -15.22 -22.34 -35.16
N THR A 593 -16.17 -22.93 -35.88
CA THR A 593 -17.22 -22.17 -36.56
C THR A 593 -17.89 -21.28 -35.51
N SER A 594 -17.49 -20.01 -35.48
CA SER A 594 -18.05 -18.92 -34.67
C SER A 594 -18.81 -19.37 -33.41
N GLU A 595 -18.20 -19.20 -32.24
CA GLU A 595 -18.99 -18.75 -31.09
C GLU A 595 -19.56 -17.38 -31.47
N VAL A 596 -20.68 -17.42 -32.19
CA VAL A 596 -21.62 -16.32 -32.27
C VAL A 596 -21.96 -16.03 -30.81
N SER A 597 -21.70 -14.80 -30.36
CA SER A 597 -22.29 -14.32 -29.11
C SER A 597 -23.76 -14.72 -29.11
N ASN A 598 -24.20 -15.58 -28.18
CA ASN A 598 -25.58 -16.06 -28.10
C ASN A 598 -26.56 -14.88 -27.93
N GLN A 599 -26.94 -14.27 -29.05
CA GLN A 599 -28.15 -13.48 -29.20
C GLN A 599 -29.24 -14.45 -29.65
N ASN A 600 -29.63 -15.39 -28.78
CA ASN A 600 -30.70 -16.33 -29.12
C ASN A 600 -31.99 -15.53 -29.33
N PHE A 601 -32.61 -15.66 -30.50
CA PHE A 601 -33.93 -15.09 -30.74
C PHE A 601 -34.93 -15.76 -29.80
N GLY A 602 -35.85 -14.97 -29.24
CA GLY A 602 -36.90 -15.51 -28.37
C GLY A 602 -38.21 -15.61 -29.15
N VAL A 603 -38.91 -16.75 -29.04
CA VAL A 603 -40.20 -16.97 -29.73
C VAL A 603 -41.28 -17.29 -28.71
N TYR A 604 -42.30 -16.44 -28.58
CA TYR A 604 -43.41 -16.64 -27.64
C TYR A 604 -44.74 -16.04 -28.13
N PRO A 605 -45.91 -16.56 -27.69
CA PRO A 605 -46.07 -17.73 -26.84
C PRO A 605 -45.81 -19.03 -27.61
N ASN A 606 -45.27 -20.03 -26.92
CA ASN A 606 -45.16 -21.40 -27.41
C ASN A 606 -45.76 -22.33 -26.34
N PRO A 607 -46.95 -22.91 -26.54
CA PRO A 607 -47.72 -22.98 -27.79
C PRO A 607 -48.40 -21.68 -28.24
N ALA A 608 -48.54 -21.49 -29.55
CA ALA A 608 -49.10 -20.30 -30.19
C ALA A 608 -50.52 -20.53 -30.76
N THR A 609 -51.39 -19.52 -30.70
CA THR A 609 -52.70 -19.51 -31.37
C THR A 609 -52.64 -18.75 -32.68
N ASP A 610 -52.51 -17.43 -32.66
CA ASP A 610 -52.65 -16.61 -33.87
C ASP A 610 -51.36 -15.88 -34.26
N VAL A 611 -50.49 -15.58 -33.30
CA VAL A 611 -49.28 -14.77 -33.49
C VAL A 611 -48.13 -15.32 -32.63
N LEU A 612 -46.93 -15.30 -33.20
CA LEU A 612 -45.65 -15.45 -32.52
C LEU A 612 -44.95 -14.09 -32.42
N ASN A 613 -44.49 -13.73 -31.23
CA ASN A 613 -43.59 -12.60 -31.01
C ASN A 613 -42.15 -13.10 -31.07
N ILE A 614 -41.30 -12.35 -31.77
CA ILE A 614 -39.89 -12.66 -31.99
C ILE A 614 -39.04 -11.56 -31.36
N THR A 615 -38.23 -11.88 -30.35
CA THR A 615 -37.35 -10.89 -29.70
C THR A 615 -35.96 -10.91 -30.28
N LYS A 616 -35.26 -9.76 -30.15
CA LYS A 616 -33.87 -9.55 -30.59
C LYS A 616 -33.66 -9.65 -32.10
N VAL A 617 -34.67 -9.26 -32.87
CA VAL A 617 -34.61 -9.14 -34.34
C VAL A 617 -34.54 -7.68 -34.77
N SER A 618 -33.85 -7.41 -35.86
CA SER A 618 -33.81 -6.13 -36.56
C SER A 618 -35.04 -5.92 -37.45
N GLU A 619 -35.25 -4.69 -37.94
CA GLU A 619 -36.34 -4.36 -38.88
C GLU A 619 -36.24 -5.08 -40.24
N LYS A 620 -35.11 -5.74 -40.53
CA LYS A 620 -34.86 -6.46 -41.78
C LYS A 620 -34.93 -7.99 -41.61
N ALA A 621 -35.27 -8.48 -40.42
CA ALA A 621 -35.31 -9.91 -40.14
C ALA A 621 -36.39 -10.62 -40.97
N LYS A 622 -36.08 -11.84 -41.39
CA LYS A 622 -36.96 -12.71 -42.19
C LYS A 622 -37.22 -14.01 -41.45
N PHE A 623 -38.29 -14.69 -41.84
CA PHE A 623 -38.62 -15.99 -41.29
C PHE A 623 -39.02 -17.00 -42.37
N GLU A 624 -38.80 -18.28 -42.08
CA GLU A 624 -39.30 -19.45 -42.81
C GLU A 624 -39.92 -20.41 -41.79
N ILE A 625 -41.11 -20.93 -42.04
CA ILE A 625 -41.77 -21.93 -41.18
C ILE A 625 -41.86 -23.23 -41.97
N HIS A 626 -41.34 -24.29 -41.38
CA HIS A 626 -41.41 -25.65 -41.89
C HIS A 626 -42.33 -26.50 -40.98
N ASN A 627 -43.10 -27.41 -41.58
CA ASN A 627 -43.86 -28.40 -40.81
C ASN A 627 -42.95 -29.52 -40.28
N ALA A 628 -43.50 -30.44 -39.49
CA ALA A 628 -42.74 -31.54 -38.86
C ALA A 628 -42.06 -32.49 -39.86
N VAL A 629 -42.47 -32.52 -41.13
CA VAL A 629 -41.84 -33.32 -42.20
C VAL A 629 -40.84 -32.51 -43.04
N GLY A 630 -40.54 -31.27 -42.64
CA GLY A 630 -39.54 -30.41 -43.28
C GLY A 630 -40.04 -29.66 -44.52
N GLN A 631 -41.35 -29.68 -44.82
CA GLN A 631 -41.90 -28.90 -45.92
C GLN A 631 -42.08 -27.43 -45.50
N LEU A 632 -41.62 -26.50 -46.34
CA LEU A 632 -41.83 -25.06 -46.16
C LEU A 632 -43.32 -24.74 -46.30
N VAL A 633 -43.93 -24.20 -45.24
CA VAL A 633 -45.36 -23.84 -45.20
C VAL A 633 -45.62 -22.34 -45.17
N LYS A 634 -44.63 -21.53 -44.77
CA LYS A 634 -44.75 -20.06 -44.76
C LYS A 634 -43.38 -19.39 -44.77
N THR A 635 -43.24 -18.23 -45.40
CA THR A 635 -42.06 -17.36 -45.29
C THR A 635 -42.46 -15.89 -45.42
N GLY A 636 -41.63 -14.97 -44.94
CA GLY A 636 -41.84 -13.54 -45.09
C GLY A 636 -40.88 -12.71 -44.24
N ASP A 637 -41.10 -11.40 -44.21
CA ASP A 637 -40.39 -10.49 -43.32
C ASP A 637 -41.07 -10.43 -41.94
N ILE A 638 -40.29 -10.28 -40.88
CA ILE A 638 -40.79 -10.07 -39.52
C ILE A 638 -41.08 -8.58 -39.34
N LYS A 639 -42.36 -8.22 -39.23
CA LYS A 639 -42.80 -6.83 -39.01
C LYS A 639 -43.32 -6.67 -37.59
N ASN A 640 -42.95 -5.56 -36.95
CA ASN A 640 -43.33 -5.27 -35.56
C ASN A 640 -43.00 -6.41 -34.59
N ASN A 641 -41.88 -7.13 -34.82
CA ASN A 641 -41.46 -8.27 -34.02
C ASN A 641 -42.50 -9.40 -33.96
N GLN A 642 -43.38 -9.52 -34.96
CA GLN A 642 -44.48 -10.48 -34.95
C GLN A 642 -44.56 -11.29 -36.25
N VAL A 643 -44.95 -12.56 -36.10
CA VAL A 643 -45.26 -13.49 -37.18
C VAL A 643 -46.64 -14.06 -36.94
N ARG A 644 -47.59 -13.76 -37.82
CA ARG A 644 -48.93 -14.36 -37.77
C ARG A 644 -48.86 -15.83 -38.17
N VAL A 645 -49.51 -16.71 -37.42
CA VAL A 645 -49.55 -18.17 -37.63
C VAL A 645 -50.96 -18.75 -37.57
N ALA A 646 -51.99 -17.89 -37.54
CA ALA A 646 -53.40 -18.28 -37.39
C ALA A 646 -53.87 -19.27 -38.48
N GLU A 647 -53.33 -19.14 -39.69
CA GLU A 647 -53.66 -19.99 -40.84
C GLU A 647 -52.98 -21.37 -40.85
N LEU A 648 -52.03 -21.61 -39.94
CA LEU A 648 -51.39 -22.92 -39.82
C LEU A 648 -52.33 -23.92 -39.13
N ILE A 649 -52.34 -25.17 -39.61
CA ILE A 649 -53.06 -26.27 -38.99
C ILE A 649 -52.43 -26.59 -37.62
N LYS A 650 -53.20 -27.13 -36.68
CA LYS A 650 -52.68 -27.56 -35.36
C LYS A 650 -51.57 -28.58 -35.55
N GLY A 651 -50.40 -28.34 -34.93
CA GLY A 651 -49.23 -29.18 -35.15
C GLY A 651 -47.94 -28.59 -34.64
N THR A 652 -46.85 -29.33 -34.85
CA THR A 652 -45.48 -28.90 -34.53
C THR A 652 -44.82 -28.30 -35.77
N TYR A 653 -44.16 -27.16 -35.58
CA TYR A 653 -43.47 -26.42 -36.63
C TYR A 653 -42.07 -26.00 -36.17
N ILE A 654 -41.20 -25.75 -37.14
CA ILE A 654 -39.89 -25.12 -36.92
C ILE A 654 -39.91 -23.78 -37.63
N ILE A 655 -39.70 -22.69 -36.90
CA ILE A 655 -39.47 -21.36 -37.47
C ILE A 655 -37.96 -21.10 -37.55
N THR A 656 -37.48 -20.83 -38.75
CA THR A 656 -36.11 -20.37 -39.03
C THR A 656 -36.14 -18.86 -39.12
N ILE A 657 -35.41 -18.16 -38.26
CA ILE A 657 -35.28 -16.69 -38.27
C ILE A 657 -33.93 -16.34 -38.88
N LYS A 658 -33.92 -15.44 -39.87
CA LYS A 658 -32.72 -14.97 -40.56
C LYS A 658 -32.61 -13.47 -40.38
N ASP A 659 -31.58 -12.99 -39.71
CA ASP A 659 -31.33 -11.56 -39.50
C ASP A 659 -29.84 -11.24 -39.67
N ASN A 660 -29.51 -10.48 -40.71
CA ASN A 660 -28.14 -10.26 -41.18
C ASN A 660 -27.39 -11.59 -41.44
N SER A 661 -26.30 -11.87 -40.71
CA SER A 661 -25.52 -13.11 -40.78
C SER A 661 -25.97 -14.18 -39.77
N LEU A 662 -27.02 -13.92 -38.98
CA LEU A 662 -27.54 -14.83 -37.96
C LEU A 662 -28.70 -15.64 -38.52
N THR A 663 -28.69 -16.95 -38.25
CA THR A 663 -29.79 -17.86 -38.58
C THR A 663 -30.03 -18.82 -37.43
N GLU A 664 -31.26 -18.90 -36.91
CA GLU A 664 -31.62 -19.80 -35.82
C GLU A 664 -32.92 -20.55 -36.12
N ASN A 665 -33.01 -21.82 -35.70
CA ASN A 665 -34.18 -22.68 -35.86
C ASN A 665 -34.84 -22.92 -34.51
N ILE A 666 -36.10 -22.51 -34.36
CA ILE A 666 -36.85 -22.61 -33.10
C ILE A 666 -38.12 -23.42 -33.32
N LYS A 667 -38.35 -24.42 -32.48
CA LYS A 667 -39.55 -25.26 -32.52
C LYS A 667 -40.70 -24.57 -31.79
N PHE A 668 -41.87 -24.51 -32.41
CA PHE A 668 -43.11 -24.08 -31.77
C PHE A 668 -44.30 -25.00 -32.06
N ILE A 669 -45.30 -24.95 -31.18
CA ILE A 669 -46.54 -25.74 -31.30
C ILE A 669 -47.68 -24.80 -31.64
N LYS A 670 -48.40 -25.05 -32.75
CA LYS A 670 -49.65 -24.38 -33.11
C LYS A 670 -50.84 -25.11 -32.45
N LYS A 671 -51.62 -24.38 -31.65
CA LYS A 671 -52.83 -24.87 -30.96
C LYS A 671 -54.10 -24.76 -31.81
#